data_AF-A0A519TC59-F1
#
_entry.id   AF-A0A519TC59-F1
#
_cell.length_a   1.000
_cell.length_b   1.000
_cell.length_c   1.000
_cell.angle_alpha   90.00
_cell.angle_beta   90.00
_cell.angle_gamma   90.00
#
_symmetry.space_group_name_H-M   'P 1'
#
loop_
_entity.id
_entity.type
_entity.pdbx_description
1 polymer ?
#
loop_
_entity_poly.entity_id
_entity_poly.type
_entity_poly.pdbx_seq_one_letter_code
_entity_poly.pdbx_strand_id
1 'polypeptide(L)'
;MKPSLQSLLFLLACAAFGPPRIALAQTCNQASTRSYRNDTGTTDVEKRTATETILGTSFTAGSYLSGAAGASTTASTTNDIYTLSSTYAAQIDGRALIWRQNNSTQTFANTTANNGTNNLSTPMRATVTLTFTREVSNLKFRVQDIDKGNLNSPGGLGGGSDYTDEFGLYALRADGTTRVPLTAGDVVLGSNNTNAFVAGQTIDGLTHDVVRGTALNGTTTAPSLAGDVTITFAAPVKSVRLTFRNLNTYQGTTTRLQTIGIEEISWCAQADVTTTITAPTATLYAGQPTGNYTATFSNNGPDAANNVTRRVTLPASATATGAQLPTGATTTIANGITTINFGTAATVAANGSSSFQFSYTAPNTAATYVVQSNVGTDAGQTPNTLPDQATVNAVVNPAADVVTTLATAQTSVLSGANITYTATVTNNGPSAANGLVPQVQLPAGLTTAAFSNLSGGTYNNSTGIVTFQAITLNSGGTQTYPITFVAPNYTTTINGVASSTATTFDANAANNNGTSNAGPTNAQVQTTVTLPLNGCTGTAYSGTASSGLYAEYYRGYFADNLSFFANNTPGITRTDGTLNFPASNSWGNLLPTASNSVDDPDQYSARYRGSITIPTAGQYTFYLNSDDASYLWLDGAALAATPTLASASINNSGAHAPVTKSVTLNLSAGSHNVLIYYGEQAGGNILTFTYNAGGASAAVQPIVPNSVLCATLSNVPPLAVGNTNVAIPNNAGQTTLSPSLAGTDQDGTVTNYAIVTLPTAAQGVLRLADGTAVTQNQVITAAQAAGLTFQPTFGSVPGNVTFTFSAIDNAGQYSNEVATYTIPVIASADVTTTLAGPAVLNAGQPSGNFTATFTNNGPNQANGVTQQVTIPAGATNVLVNGVAFTPTNNVIDFATLSSSTLASGATNTFTYSFTVPNTTGTVMQNSTVTTTTSQGPNSLTDTANLTSTIKAVADVATTITPSASSVANGQTASFTVTLANNGPSSAAGVVGTVQLPIGLAGVNITGFGAGTATYNSATGVVTYPTVTYASGTTNTSTISFTMPANGSATGTASISTTTSEAGQTANDVASATINGRSVFDVTTRISGPATTVAGTLTTYSVLTTNNGPSTAANISQTVKLPINLTNVFVSNGGTYDASNGVVTFPNLPSLANGIVVNNTISFMAPTLIAPAVDFPLSATVAASGDSNTNNNTAYLNGSATP
;
A
#
# COMPACT_ATOMS: atom_id res chain seq x y z
N MET A 1 55.82 -3.99 26.77
CA MET A 1 56.32 -4.75 25.62
C MET A 1 55.33 -4.58 24.47
N LYS A 2 55.78 -4.11 23.30
CA LYS A 2 55.04 -4.08 22.02
C LYS A 2 54.85 -5.54 21.51
N PRO A 3 53.87 -5.90 20.65
CA PRO A 3 53.20 -5.06 19.64
C PRO A 3 51.67 -5.29 19.48
N SER A 4 50.87 -4.22 19.33
CA SER A 4 49.51 -4.34 18.75
C SER A 4 48.91 -3.05 18.18
N LEU A 5 49.53 -1.89 18.40
CA LEU A 5 49.00 -0.61 17.89
C LEU A 5 49.14 -0.41 16.37
N GLN A 6 49.97 -1.19 15.68
CA GLN A 6 50.15 -1.09 14.23
C GLN A 6 49.13 -1.94 13.43
N SER A 7 48.54 -2.95 14.05
CA SER A 7 47.48 -3.76 13.44
C SER A 7 46.09 -3.11 13.55
N LEU A 8 45.88 -2.24 14.54
CA LEU A 8 44.62 -1.53 14.74
C LEU A 8 44.49 -0.29 13.84
N LEU A 9 45.61 0.36 13.48
CA LEU A 9 45.62 1.49 12.56
C LEU A 9 45.49 1.07 11.08
N PHE A 10 45.82 -0.18 10.75
CA PHE A 10 45.62 -0.74 9.40
C PHE A 10 44.17 -1.21 9.15
N LEU A 11 43.40 -1.51 10.20
CA LEU A 11 41.97 -1.83 10.09
C LEU A 11 41.06 -0.59 10.02
N LEU A 12 41.46 0.54 10.62
CA LEU A 12 40.64 1.77 10.58
C LEU A 12 40.81 2.59 9.29
N ALA A 13 41.91 2.44 8.56
CA ALA A 13 42.13 3.16 7.29
C ALA A 13 41.45 2.50 6.07
N CYS A 14 41.05 1.23 6.17
CA CYS A 14 40.32 0.52 5.10
C CYS A 14 38.79 0.74 5.12
N ALA A 15 38.25 1.49 6.08
CA ALA A 15 36.82 1.80 6.17
C ALA A 15 36.43 3.11 5.46
N ALA A 16 37.39 3.90 4.98
CA ALA A 16 37.14 5.18 4.30
C ALA A 16 37.40 5.14 2.78
N PHE A 17 38.03 4.08 2.27
CA PHE A 17 38.12 3.80 0.85
C PHE A 17 37.49 2.43 0.63
N GLY A 18 36.32 2.41 -0.01
CA GLY A 18 35.71 1.16 -0.47
C GLY A 18 36.74 0.34 -1.24
N PRO A 19 36.66 -1.01 -1.21
CA PRO A 19 37.61 -1.84 -1.92
C PRO A 19 37.70 -1.37 -3.38
N PRO A 20 38.90 -1.30 -3.99
CA PRO A 20 38.99 -1.06 -5.41
C PRO A 20 38.10 -2.10 -6.09
N ARG A 21 37.10 -1.62 -6.85
CA ARG A 21 36.23 -2.47 -7.65
C ARG A 21 37.14 -3.26 -8.62
N ILE A 22 37.58 -4.44 -8.22
CA ILE A 22 38.00 -5.46 -9.16
C ILE A 22 36.73 -5.70 -9.97
N ALA A 23 36.79 -5.37 -11.26
CA ALA A 23 35.74 -5.70 -12.21
C ALA A 23 35.62 -7.24 -12.23
N LEU A 24 34.84 -7.79 -11.30
CA LEU A 24 34.35 -9.15 -11.37
C LEU A 24 33.65 -9.26 -12.71
N ALA A 25 34.05 -10.25 -13.51
CA ALA A 25 33.41 -10.57 -14.77
C ALA A 25 31.89 -10.59 -14.55
N GLN A 26 31.19 -9.64 -15.17
CA GLN A 26 29.75 -9.47 -15.03
C GLN A 26 29.09 -10.75 -15.55
N THR A 27 28.62 -11.63 -14.65
CA THR A 27 27.87 -12.82 -15.05
C THR A 27 26.57 -12.36 -15.66
N CYS A 28 26.40 -12.62 -16.96
CA CYS A 28 25.25 -12.23 -17.75
C CYS A 28 24.01 -13.07 -17.37
N ASN A 29 23.46 -12.82 -16.18
CA ASN A 29 22.31 -13.59 -15.67
C ASN A 29 21.02 -13.32 -16.48
N GLN A 30 21.00 -12.23 -17.24
CA GLN A 30 19.91 -11.86 -18.14
C GLN A 30 20.46 -11.23 -19.41
N ALA A 31 19.88 -11.63 -20.55
CA ALA A 31 20.23 -11.10 -21.86
C ALA A 31 19.05 -10.36 -22.48
N SER A 32 19.30 -9.17 -23.00
CA SER A 32 18.47 -8.54 -24.02
C SER A 32 18.66 -9.33 -25.31
N THR A 33 17.68 -10.15 -25.69
CA THR A 33 17.77 -11.04 -26.85
C THR A 33 16.68 -10.71 -27.86
N ARG A 34 17.07 -10.55 -29.13
CA ARG A 34 16.15 -10.57 -30.27
C ARG A 34 16.43 -11.82 -31.09
N SER A 35 15.52 -12.78 -31.02
CA SER A 35 15.55 -13.97 -31.88
C SER A 35 14.69 -13.72 -33.12
N TYR A 36 15.33 -13.66 -34.28
CA TYR A 36 14.67 -13.55 -35.58
C TYR A 36 14.14 -14.90 -36.09
N ARG A 37 14.73 -16.03 -35.64
CA ARG A 37 14.32 -17.40 -36.00
C ARG A 37 12.88 -17.74 -35.58
N ASN A 38 12.45 -17.24 -34.43
CA ASN A 38 11.16 -17.52 -33.81
C ASN A 38 10.14 -16.39 -33.98
N ASP A 39 10.44 -15.36 -34.79
CA ASP A 39 9.53 -14.24 -34.98
C ASP A 39 8.27 -14.72 -35.74
N THR A 40 7.10 -14.66 -35.11
CA THR A 40 5.82 -15.17 -35.63
C THR A 40 5.04 -14.13 -36.45
N GLY A 41 5.58 -12.92 -36.65
CA GLY A 41 4.94 -11.90 -37.49
C GLY A 41 4.78 -12.34 -38.95
N THR A 42 3.68 -11.95 -39.59
CA THR A 42 3.32 -12.40 -40.95
C THR A 42 3.88 -11.52 -42.07
N THR A 43 4.56 -10.41 -41.77
CA THR A 43 5.06 -9.45 -42.77
C THR A 43 6.59 -9.33 -42.78
N ASP A 44 7.15 -9.21 -43.98
CA ASP A 44 8.57 -8.93 -44.19
C ASP A 44 8.88 -7.46 -43.83
N VAL A 45 9.98 -7.19 -43.11
CA VAL A 45 10.34 -5.84 -42.64
C VAL A 45 11.76 -5.48 -43.07
N GLU A 46 11.92 -4.38 -43.81
CA GLU A 46 13.23 -3.83 -44.16
C GLU A 46 13.87 -3.07 -42.98
N LYS A 47 15.17 -3.28 -42.76
CA LYS A 47 15.90 -2.84 -41.57
C LYS A 47 17.05 -1.86 -41.86
N ARG A 48 17.17 -1.32 -43.08
CA ARG A 48 18.30 -0.48 -43.53
C ARG A 48 18.54 0.81 -42.72
N THR A 49 17.56 1.30 -41.95
CA THR A 49 17.68 2.43 -41.00
C THR A 49 16.84 2.23 -39.73
N ALA A 50 16.42 0.99 -39.47
CA ALA A 50 15.49 0.71 -38.39
C ALA A 50 16.20 0.79 -37.03
N THR A 51 15.51 1.40 -36.07
CA THR A 51 15.89 1.29 -34.66
C THR A 51 15.12 0.14 -34.05
N GLU A 52 15.83 -0.80 -33.44
CA GLU A 52 15.24 -1.86 -32.64
C GLU A 52 15.55 -1.60 -31.18
N THR A 53 14.51 -1.60 -30.35
CA THR A 53 14.65 -1.50 -28.91
C THR A 53 14.38 -2.86 -28.31
N ILE A 54 15.35 -3.40 -27.58
CA ILE A 54 15.21 -4.63 -26.79
C ILE A 54 15.33 -4.24 -25.33
N LEU A 55 14.25 -4.40 -24.57
CA LEU A 55 14.09 -3.83 -23.24
C LEU A 55 14.22 -2.30 -23.29
N GLY A 56 15.25 -1.70 -22.67
CA GLY A 56 15.53 -0.26 -22.68
C GLY A 56 16.76 0.14 -23.47
N THR A 57 17.38 -0.81 -24.16
CA THR A 57 18.56 -0.55 -25.00
C THR A 57 18.18 -0.68 -26.47
N SER A 58 18.49 0.35 -27.26
CA SER A 58 18.23 0.34 -28.70
C SER A 58 19.52 0.18 -29.48
N PHE A 59 19.43 -0.45 -30.64
CA PHE A 59 20.43 -0.29 -31.69
C PHE A 59 19.77 0.20 -32.96
N THR A 60 20.50 1.05 -33.67
CA THR A 60 20.11 1.56 -34.98
C THR A 60 21.03 0.96 -36.02
N ALA A 61 20.46 0.33 -37.03
CA ALA A 61 21.21 -0.05 -38.23
C ALA A 61 21.42 1.22 -39.08
N GLY A 62 22.68 1.54 -39.41
CA GLY A 62 23.03 2.62 -40.32
C GLY A 62 22.84 2.24 -41.79
N SER A 63 23.12 3.17 -42.70
CA SER A 63 22.91 2.99 -44.14
C SER A 63 23.58 1.72 -44.68
N TYR A 64 22.77 0.87 -45.33
CA TYR A 64 23.24 -0.25 -46.11
C TYR A 64 23.99 0.27 -47.34
N LEU A 65 25.21 -0.23 -47.55
CA LEU A 65 26.04 0.09 -48.71
C LEU A 65 26.44 -1.21 -49.41
N SER A 66 26.12 -1.35 -50.71
CA SER A 66 26.64 -2.40 -51.59
C SER A 66 27.56 -1.80 -52.66
N GLY A 67 28.73 -2.42 -52.89
CA GLY A 67 29.66 -1.97 -53.93
C GLY A 67 31.03 -2.64 -53.91
N ALA A 68 31.79 -2.44 -54.99
CA ALA A 68 33.23 -2.71 -55.03
C ALA A 68 34.01 -1.51 -54.46
N ALA A 69 35.24 -1.72 -53.98
CA ALA A 69 36.09 -0.63 -53.50
C ALA A 69 36.34 0.37 -54.65
N GLY A 70 35.76 1.58 -54.56
CA GLY A 70 35.90 2.63 -55.59
C GLY A 70 34.75 2.75 -56.61
N ALA A 71 33.63 2.03 -56.49
CA ALA A 71 32.50 2.12 -57.42
C ALA A 71 31.47 3.22 -57.05
N SER A 72 30.98 3.96 -58.04
CA SER A 72 29.91 4.98 -57.92
C SER A 72 28.52 4.34 -57.71
N THR A 73 27.69 4.95 -56.86
CA THR A 73 26.42 4.46 -56.29
C THR A 73 25.23 4.41 -57.26
N THR A 74 25.44 4.12 -58.54
CA THR A 74 24.37 4.17 -59.57
C THR A 74 24.20 2.83 -60.28
N ALA A 75 23.59 1.85 -59.61
CA ALA A 75 22.99 0.68 -60.25
C ALA A 75 21.90 0.06 -59.36
N SER A 76 20.83 -0.44 -60.01
CA SER A 76 19.55 -0.90 -59.45
C SER A 76 19.63 -1.83 -58.22
N THR A 77 18.84 -1.49 -57.20
CA THR A 77 18.93 -1.86 -55.77
C THR A 77 17.94 -2.93 -55.29
N THR A 78 17.23 -3.61 -56.18
CA THR A 78 16.06 -4.48 -55.83
C THR A 78 16.43 -5.75 -55.05
N ASN A 79 17.69 -6.18 -55.10
CA ASN A 79 18.16 -7.46 -54.55
C ASN A 79 19.10 -7.32 -53.33
N ASP A 80 19.53 -6.09 -52.99
CA ASP A 80 20.54 -5.76 -51.98
C ASP A 80 19.93 -5.50 -50.59
N ILE A 81 19.17 -6.45 -50.05
CA ILE A 81 18.27 -6.21 -48.91
C ILE A 81 18.89 -6.57 -47.54
N TYR A 82 18.52 -5.81 -46.50
CA TYR A 82 18.70 -6.18 -45.09
C TYR A 82 17.30 -6.21 -44.47
N THR A 83 16.66 -7.38 -44.46
CA THR A 83 15.23 -7.53 -44.16
C THR A 83 14.98 -8.72 -43.24
N LEU A 84 14.04 -8.60 -42.30
CA LEU A 84 13.47 -9.75 -41.61
C LEU A 84 12.41 -10.37 -42.53
N SER A 85 12.63 -11.60 -43.00
CA SER A 85 11.75 -12.22 -43.99
C SER A 85 11.76 -13.74 -43.93
N SER A 86 10.61 -14.37 -44.23
CA SER A 86 10.51 -15.82 -44.49
C SER A 86 10.39 -16.14 -45.99
N THR A 87 10.28 -15.12 -46.84
CA THR A 87 10.15 -15.25 -48.30
C THR A 87 11.33 -16.01 -48.91
N TYR A 88 12.48 -15.97 -48.25
CA TYR A 88 13.70 -16.66 -48.67
C TYR A 88 14.07 -17.85 -47.78
N ALA A 89 13.11 -18.42 -47.03
CA ALA A 89 13.30 -19.58 -46.14
C ALA A 89 13.74 -20.88 -46.86
N ALA A 90 13.78 -20.87 -48.20
CA ALA A 90 14.47 -21.92 -48.94
C ALA A 90 16.00 -21.76 -48.83
N GLN A 91 16.54 -20.52 -48.77
CA GLN A 91 17.98 -20.19 -48.86
C GLN A 91 18.70 -20.30 -47.53
N ILE A 92 17.95 -20.14 -46.46
CA ILE A 92 18.40 -20.08 -45.09
C ILE A 92 17.34 -20.78 -44.23
N ASP A 93 17.69 -21.26 -43.05
CA ASP A 93 16.76 -22.02 -42.22
C ASP A 93 15.69 -21.13 -41.59
N GLY A 94 14.45 -21.26 -42.07
CA GLY A 94 13.28 -20.58 -41.50
C GLY A 94 13.26 -19.06 -41.75
N ARG A 95 12.64 -18.32 -40.83
CA ARG A 95 12.60 -16.85 -40.86
C ARG A 95 13.86 -16.31 -40.19
N ALA A 96 14.57 -15.35 -40.76
CA ALA A 96 15.72 -14.73 -40.09
C ALA A 96 15.90 -13.28 -40.57
N LEU A 97 16.83 -12.55 -39.95
CA LEU A 97 17.28 -11.28 -40.49
C LEU A 97 18.21 -11.58 -41.68
N ILE A 98 17.66 -11.46 -42.87
CA ILE A 98 18.27 -11.78 -44.15
C ILE A 98 19.15 -10.62 -44.58
N TRP A 99 20.39 -10.93 -44.92
CA TRP A 99 21.29 -9.99 -45.55
C TRP A 99 21.71 -10.51 -46.92
N ARG A 100 21.29 -9.81 -47.99
CA ARG A 100 21.57 -10.19 -49.39
C ARG A 100 22.44 -9.18 -50.11
N GLN A 101 23.17 -9.69 -51.09
CA GLN A 101 23.99 -8.94 -52.03
C GLN A 101 23.79 -9.46 -53.46
N ASN A 102 23.67 -8.54 -54.43
CA ASN A 102 23.51 -8.80 -55.85
C ASN A 102 24.80 -8.50 -56.63
N ASN A 103 25.31 -9.49 -57.36
CA ASN A 103 26.57 -9.39 -58.10
C ASN A 103 26.38 -9.24 -59.63
N SER A 104 25.26 -8.70 -60.11
CA SER A 104 24.80 -8.87 -61.51
C SER A 104 25.42 -8.00 -62.62
N THR A 105 26.37 -7.08 -62.38
CA THR A 105 26.71 -6.06 -63.41
C THR A 105 28.19 -5.68 -63.62
N GLN A 106 29.19 -6.40 -63.11
CA GLN A 106 30.61 -6.10 -63.44
C GLN A 106 31.41 -7.32 -63.91
N THR A 107 32.08 -7.18 -65.06
CA THR A 107 33.08 -8.10 -65.59
C THR A 107 34.43 -7.82 -64.90
N PHE A 108 34.91 -8.76 -64.08
CA PHE A 108 36.26 -8.66 -63.51
C PHE A 108 37.31 -9.09 -64.53
N ALA A 109 38.32 -8.25 -64.76
CA ALA A 109 39.50 -8.62 -65.53
C ALA A 109 40.42 -9.50 -64.65
N ASN A 110 40.25 -10.81 -64.69
CA ASN A 110 41.26 -11.74 -64.16
C ASN A 110 41.46 -12.91 -65.14
N THR A 111 42.69 -13.07 -65.62
CA THR A 111 43.08 -13.92 -66.77
C THR A 111 43.51 -15.35 -66.38
N THR A 112 43.00 -15.92 -65.29
CA THR A 112 43.26 -17.34 -64.95
C THR A 112 42.01 -18.07 -64.49
N ALA A 113 41.80 -19.27 -65.06
CA ALA A 113 40.67 -20.14 -64.80
C ALA A 113 40.60 -20.62 -63.34
N ASN A 114 39.36 -20.83 -62.86
CA ASN A 114 38.96 -21.45 -61.60
C ASN A 114 40.00 -22.44 -61.03
N ASN A 115 40.80 -21.98 -60.07
CA ASN A 115 41.53 -22.85 -59.16
C ASN A 115 41.82 -22.10 -57.84
N GLY A 116 40.91 -22.19 -56.87
CA GLY A 116 41.19 -22.02 -55.43
C GLY A 116 41.90 -20.75 -54.93
N THR A 117 41.95 -19.65 -55.69
CA THR A 117 42.69 -18.44 -55.30
C THR A 117 41.72 -17.31 -54.96
N ASN A 118 41.54 -17.08 -53.66
CA ASN A 118 40.75 -15.97 -53.10
C ASN A 118 41.22 -14.63 -53.69
N ASN A 119 40.32 -13.87 -54.32
CA ASN A 119 40.61 -12.49 -54.72
C ASN A 119 40.47 -11.56 -53.51
N LEU A 120 41.58 -11.33 -52.83
CA LEU A 120 41.65 -10.44 -51.66
C LEU A 120 41.61 -8.94 -52.02
N SER A 121 41.72 -8.57 -53.31
CA SER A 121 41.99 -7.18 -53.71
C SER A 121 40.74 -6.32 -53.97
N THR A 122 39.65 -6.86 -54.51
CA THR A 122 38.41 -6.08 -54.78
C THR A 122 37.11 -6.92 -54.82
N PRO A 123 36.78 -7.71 -53.79
CA PRO A 123 35.48 -8.41 -53.76
C PRO A 123 34.33 -7.41 -53.59
N MET A 124 33.20 -7.69 -54.27
CA MET A 124 31.95 -6.99 -53.98
C MET A 124 31.55 -7.28 -52.53
N ARG A 125 31.12 -6.25 -51.81
CA ARG A 125 30.72 -6.37 -50.40
C ARG A 125 29.47 -5.58 -50.11
N ALA A 126 28.76 -6.00 -49.07
CA ALA A 126 27.73 -5.22 -48.41
C ALA A 126 28.20 -4.87 -46.99
N THR A 127 27.90 -3.66 -46.51
CA THR A 127 28.18 -3.27 -45.11
C THR A 127 26.98 -2.63 -44.42
N VAL A 128 26.81 -2.93 -43.13
CA VAL A 128 25.84 -2.29 -42.23
C VAL A 128 26.52 -2.01 -40.89
N THR A 129 26.25 -0.86 -40.28
CA THR A 129 26.78 -0.53 -38.94
C THR A 129 25.66 -0.54 -37.94
N LEU A 130 25.76 -1.38 -36.91
CA LEU A 130 24.85 -1.36 -35.77
C LEU A 130 25.42 -0.43 -34.70
N THR A 131 24.67 0.60 -34.32
CA THR A 131 25.08 1.54 -33.26
C THR A 131 24.12 1.43 -32.08
N PHE A 132 24.63 1.11 -30.90
CA PHE A 132 23.85 0.95 -29.69
C PHE A 132 23.69 2.27 -28.94
N THR A 133 22.57 2.48 -28.24
CA THR A 133 22.33 3.69 -27.43
C THR A 133 23.30 3.81 -26.24
N ARG A 134 23.89 2.70 -25.80
CA ARG A 134 24.97 2.60 -24.80
C ARG A 134 26.00 1.54 -25.21
N GLU A 135 27.11 1.42 -24.48
CA GLU A 135 27.93 0.21 -24.59
C GLU A 135 27.15 -1.00 -24.08
N VAL A 136 27.20 -2.09 -24.84
CA VAL A 136 26.59 -3.37 -24.49
C VAL A 136 27.69 -4.40 -24.22
N SER A 137 27.55 -5.16 -23.15
CA SER A 137 28.51 -6.21 -22.76
C SER A 137 28.03 -7.57 -23.23
N ASN A 138 28.97 -8.48 -23.51
CA ASN A 138 28.67 -9.83 -24.00
C ASN A 138 27.81 -9.81 -25.28
N LEU A 139 28.11 -8.88 -26.19
CA LEU A 139 27.36 -8.74 -27.45
C LEU A 139 27.56 -10.00 -28.29
N LYS A 140 26.46 -10.68 -28.60
CA LYS A 140 26.45 -11.96 -29.29
C LYS A 140 25.65 -11.88 -30.58
N PHE A 141 26.21 -12.47 -31.63
CA PHE A 141 25.54 -12.74 -32.90
C PHE A 141 25.45 -14.24 -33.08
N ARG A 142 24.27 -14.74 -33.45
CA ARG A 142 24.11 -16.08 -33.99
C ARG A 142 23.82 -15.97 -35.48
N VAL A 143 24.74 -16.50 -36.28
CA VAL A 143 24.74 -16.38 -37.73
C VAL A 143 24.62 -17.78 -38.31
N GLN A 144 23.77 -17.96 -39.31
CA GLN A 144 23.66 -19.24 -40.01
C GLN A 144 24.95 -19.58 -40.75
N ASP A 145 25.06 -20.85 -41.16
CA ASP A 145 26.20 -21.34 -41.95
C ASP A 145 26.48 -20.43 -43.16
N ILE A 146 27.70 -19.90 -43.25
CA ILE A 146 28.09 -18.80 -44.16
C ILE A 146 28.14 -19.28 -45.61
N ASP A 147 28.37 -20.58 -45.84
CA ASP A 147 28.50 -21.20 -47.17
C ASP A 147 27.27 -22.05 -47.57
N LYS A 148 26.14 -21.95 -46.86
CA LYS A 148 24.99 -22.86 -47.09
C LYS A 148 24.54 -22.88 -48.56
N GLY A 149 24.70 -24.02 -49.24
CA GLY A 149 24.44 -24.15 -50.66
C GLY A 149 23.57 -25.35 -51.03
N ASN A 150 22.39 -25.06 -51.58
CA ASN A 150 21.85 -25.59 -52.83
C ASN A 150 20.39 -25.12 -52.95
N LEU A 151 20.08 -24.33 -53.97
CA LEU A 151 18.69 -23.99 -54.27
C LEU A 151 18.36 -23.80 -55.73
N ASN A 152 17.32 -24.52 -56.11
CA ASN A 152 16.51 -24.17 -57.26
C ASN A 152 15.74 -22.87 -56.92
N SER A 153 16.02 -21.78 -57.64
CA SER A 153 15.17 -20.58 -57.53
C SER A 153 13.79 -20.86 -58.14
N PRO A 154 12.72 -20.22 -57.65
CA PRO A 154 11.53 -20.03 -58.48
C PRO A 154 11.94 -19.16 -59.67
N GLY A 155 12.15 -19.77 -60.84
CA GLY A 155 12.50 -19.07 -62.08
C GLY A 155 13.75 -19.54 -62.83
N GLY A 156 14.46 -20.59 -62.38
CA GLY A 156 15.54 -21.21 -63.17
C GLY A 156 16.85 -20.40 -63.27
N LEU A 157 16.99 -19.31 -62.50
CA LEU A 157 18.26 -18.64 -62.29
C LEU A 157 19.04 -19.42 -61.22
N GLY A 158 20.01 -20.23 -61.62
CA GLY A 158 20.80 -21.06 -60.71
C GLY A 158 21.52 -20.22 -59.66
N GLY A 159 21.17 -20.41 -58.39
CA GLY A 159 21.71 -19.66 -57.27
C GLY A 159 22.26 -20.60 -56.20
N GLY A 160 23.45 -21.15 -56.46
CA GLY A 160 24.28 -21.82 -55.46
C GLY A 160 25.46 -20.94 -55.04
N SER A 161 25.82 -20.99 -53.75
CA SER A 161 27.09 -20.50 -53.17
C SER A 161 28.25 -21.35 -53.69
N ASP A 162 28.66 -21.14 -54.94
CA ASP A 162 29.91 -21.74 -55.42
C ASP A 162 31.09 -20.95 -54.85
N TYR A 163 31.42 -21.24 -53.57
CA TYR A 163 32.67 -21.04 -52.79
C TYR A 163 32.98 -19.70 -52.04
N THR A 164 33.57 -19.87 -50.85
CA THR A 164 34.26 -18.95 -49.89
C THR A 164 33.63 -17.58 -49.64
N ASP A 165 32.62 -17.56 -48.78
CA ASP A 165 32.01 -16.33 -48.26
C ASP A 165 32.62 -15.89 -46.92
N GLU A 166 32.58 -14.59 -46.61
CA GLU A 166 33.07 -14.03 -45.35
C GLU A 166 32.08 -13.07 -44.70
N PHE A 167 31.89 -13.26 -43.39
CA PHE A 167 31.21 -12.35 -42.51
C PHE A 167 32.21 -11.68 -41.57
N GLY A 168 32.51 -10.41 -41.85
CA GLY A 168 33.45 -9.59 -41.11
C GLY A 168 32.80 -8.68 -40.08
N LEU A 169 33.46 -8.53 -38.94
CA LEU A 169 33.02 -7.67 -37.85
C LEU A 169 34.14 -6.71 -37.45
N TYR A 170 33.77 -5.43 -37.32
CA TYR A 170 34.62 -4.38 -36.78
C TYR A 170 33.87 -3.65 -35.66
N ALA A 171 34.19 -3.98 -34.41
CA ALA A 171 33.54 -3.43 -33.23
C ALA A 171 34.39 -2.33 -32.57
N LEU A 172 33.71 -1.31 -32.04
CA LEU A 172 34.30 -0.16 -31.36
C LEU A 172 33.68 0.05 -29.98
N ARG A 173 34.48 0.60 -29.06
CA ARG A 173 34.07 1.12 -27.75
C ARG A 173 33.33 2.47 -27.87
N ALA A 174 32.85 2.99 -26.74
CA ALA A 174 32.13 4.25 -26.62
C ALA A 174 32.89 5.46 -27.19
N ASP A 175 34.22 5.42 -27.15
CA ASP A 175 35.10 6.47 -27.67
C ASP A 175 35.11 6.54 -29.21
N GLY A 176 34.48 5.59 -29.89
CA GLY A 176 34.40 5.51 -31.35
C GLY A 176 35.74 5.23 -32.05
N THR A 177 36.80 4.90 -31.30
CA THR A 177 38.17 4.73 -31.84
C THR A 177 38.86 3.46 -31.35
N THR A 178 38.59 3.01 -30.13
CA THR A 178 39.17 1.79 -29.57
C THR A 178 38.47 0.57 -30.14
N ARG A 179 39.22 -0.23 -30.92
CA ARG A 179 38.76 -1.50 -31.52
C ARG A 179 38.56 -2.58 -30.45
N VAL A 180 37.50 -3.36 -30.59
CA VAL A 180 37.24 -4.56 -29.79
C VAL A 180 37.52 -5.81 -30.64
N PRO A 181 38.70 -6.45 -30.49
CA PRO A 181 39.05 -7.65 -31.25
C PRO A 181 38.29 -8.89 -30.80
N LEU A 182 38.03 -9.80 -31.73
CA LEU A 182 37.63 -11.18 -31.46
C LEU A 182 38.87 -12.09 -31.44
N THR A 183 38.81 -13.13 -30.62
CA THR A 183 39.74 -14.26 -30.60
C THR A 183 39.04 -15.53 -31.07
N ALA A 184 39.80 -16.61 -31.29
CA ALA A 184 39.20 -17.89 -31.66
C ALA A 184 38.24 -18.44 -30.59
N GLY A 185 38.45 -18.11 -29.29
CA GLY A 185 37.55 -18.52 -28.20
C GLY A 185 36.23 -17.77 -28.16
N ASP A 186 36.16 -16.61 -28.82
CA ASP A 186 34.96 -15.77 -28.92
C ASP A 186 34.00 -16.25 -30.03
N VAL A 187 34.45 -17.18 -30.87
CA VAL A 187 33.71 -17.73 -32.01
C VAL A 187 33.49 -19.22 -31.81
N VAL A 188 32.24 -19.58 -31.52
CA VAL A 188 31.80 -20.97 -31.38
C VAL A 188 31.24 -21.45 -32.72
N LEU A 189 31.93 -22.42 -33.29
CA LEU A 189 31.61 -23.07 -34.55
C LEU A 189 30.57 -24.19 -34.33
N GLY A 190 29.55 -24.28 -35.19
CA GLY A 190 28.53 -25.33 -35.17
C GLY A 190 29.10 -26.75 -35.36
N SER A 191 28.36 -27.75 -34.86
CA SER A 191 28.79 -29.16 -34.79
C SER A 191 28.98 -29.87 -36.14
N ASN A 192 28.55 -29.28 -37.24
CA ASN A 192 28.67 -29.82 -38.60
C ASN A 192 29.20 -28.76 -39.57
N ASN A 193 29.95 -27.76 -39.10
CA ASN A 193 30.20 -26.56 -39.89
C ASN A 193 31.46 -26.63 -40.78
N THR A 194 31.42 -25.84 -41.85
CA THR A 194 32.52 -25.61 -42.78
C THR A 194 33.08 -24.19 -42.61
N ASN A 195 32.94 -23.59 -41.43
CA ASN A 195 33.33 -22.21 -41.16
C ASN A 195 34.64 -22.14 -40.36
N ALA A 196 35.47 -21.13 -40.64
CA ALA A 196 36.75 -20.89 -39.98
C ALA A 196 36.86 -19.43 -39.51
N PHE A 197 37.33 -19.22 -38.29
CA PHE A 197 37.64 -17.87 -37.79
C PHE A 197 39.00 -17.40 -38.34
N VAL A 198 39.05 -16.18 -38.86
CA VAL A 198 40.27 -15.54 -39.35
C VAL A 198 40.34 -14.11 -38.78
N ALA A 199 41.27 -13.88 -37.86
CA ALA A 199 41.47 -12.56 -37.27
C ALA A 199 42.21 -11.61 -38.23
N GLY A 200 42.03 -10.30 -38.04
CA GLY A 200 42.95 -9.29 -38.56
C GLY A 200 42.90 -9.00 -40.06
N GLN A 201 41.79 -9.28 -40.74
CA GLN A 201 41.63 -9.04 -42.17
C GLN A 201 41.42 -7.55 -42.47
N THR A 202 42.15 -6.98 -43.42
CA THR A 202 41.94 -5.57 -43.81
C THR A 202 40.80 -5.47 -44.84
N ILE A 203 39.75 -4.73 -44.49
CA ILE A 203 38.58 -4.45 -45.35
C ILE A 203 38.24 -2.97 -45.21
N ASP A 204 38.19 -2.22 -46.33
CA ASP A 204 37.94 -0.77 -46.33
C ASP A 204 38.91 0.04 -45.46
N GLY A 205 40.17 -0.38 -45.38
CA GLY A 205 41.16 0.26 -44.50
C GLY A 205 40.93 0.01 -43.01
N LEU A 206 39.95 -0.83 -42.64
CA LEU A 206 39.66 -1.25 -41.26
C LEU A 206 40.04 -2.71 -41.07
N THR A 207 40.70 -3.01 -39.96
CA THR A 207 41.02 -4.38 -39.57
C THR A 207 39.76 -5.07 -39.04
N HIS A 208 39.12 -5.94 -39.79
CA HIS A 208 37.98 -6.77 -39.38
C HIS A 208 38.46 -8.12 -38.85
N ASP A 209 37.72 -8.70 -37.91
CA ASP A 209 37.80 -10.12 -37.61
C ASP A 209 36.68 -10.82 -38.35
N VAL A 210 37.00 -11.88 -39.10
CA VAL A 210 36.06 -12.49 -40.05
C VAL A 210 35.81 -13.94 -39.71
N VAL A 211 34.60 -14.40 -39.99
CA VAL A 211 34.27 -15.81 -40.08
C VAL A 211 34.14 -16.14 -41.56
N ARG A 212 34.92 -17.10 -42.03
CA ARG A 212 35.04 -17.50 -43.43
C ARG A 212 34.42 -18.88 -43.62
N GLY A 213 33.52 -19.02 -44.56
CA GLY A 213 33.09 -20.32 -45.05
C GLY A 213 34.21 -20.96 -45.90
N THR A 214 34.46 -22.25 -45.70
CA THR A 214 35.56 -23.01 -46.33
C THR A 214 35.09 -24.19 -47.19
N ALA A 215 33.80 -24.53 -47.19
CA ALA A 215 33.22 -25.62 -47.98
C ALA A 215 31.67 -25.63 -47.94
N LEU A 216 31.05 -26.29 -48.93
CA LEU A 216 29.62 -26.56 -48.92
C LEU A 216 29.26 -27.61 -47.86
N ASN A 217 28.29 -27.29 -47.01
CA ASN A 217 27.72 -28.24 -46.08
C ASN A 217 26.49 -28.95 -46.71
N GLY A 218 26.51 -30.28 -46.70
CA GLY A 218 25.58 -31.13 -47.45
C GLY A 218 24.09 -30.90 -47.15
N THR A 219 23.28 -31.18 -48.16
CA THR A 219 21.82 -31.01 -48.22
C THR A 219 21.08 -31.62 -47.03
N THR A 220 20.50 -30.79 -46.15
CA THR A 220 19.37 -31.20 -45.31
C THR A 220 18.18 -30.29 -45.58
N THR A 221 17.07 -30.88 -46.03
CA THR A 221 15.80 -30.20 -46.32
C THR A 221 15.02 -29.77 -45.07
N ALA A 222 15.60 -29.93 -43.88
CA ALA A 222 15.01 -29.56 -42.59
C ALA A 222 15.86 -28.48 -41.89
N PRO A 223 15.23 -27.49 -41.23
CA PRO A 223 15.92 -26.46 -40.47
C PRO A 223 16.91 -27.06 -39.45
N SER A 224 18.19 -26.71 -39.56
CA SER A 224 19.25 -27.21 -38.66
C SER A 224 19.96 -26.05 -37.96
N LEU A 225 20.48 -26.33 -36.76
CA LEU A 225 21.35 -25.44 -36.01
C LEU A 225 22.83 -25.88 -36.12
N ALA A 226 23.09 -27.01 -36.78
CA ALA A 226 24.38 -27.69 -36.74
C ALA A 226 25.50 -26.94 -37.49
N GLY A 227 25.17 -26.03 -38.41
CA GLY A 227 26.14 -25.22 -39.16
C GLY A 227 26.35 -23.79 -38.63
N ASP A 228 25.51 -23.34 -37.69
CA ASP A 228 25.51 -21.95 -37.22
C ASP A 228 26.81 -21.58 -36.50
N VAL A 229 27.17 -20.30 -36.60
CA VAL A 229 28.29 -19.71 -35.88
C VAL A 229 27.76 -18.74 -34.84
N THR A 230 28.21 -18.91 -33.59
CA THR A 230 27.97 -17.95 -32.52
C THR A 230 29.22 -17.12 -32.29
N ILE A 231 29.10 -15.80 -32.42
CA ILE A 231 30.19 -14.84 -32.23
C ILE A 231 29.86 -14.01 -30.99
N THR A 232 30.78 -13.91 -30.03
CA THR A 232 30.56 -13.22 -28.75
C THR A 232 31.69 -12.23 -28.47
N PHE A 233 31.39 -10.94 -28.38
CA PHE A 233 32.34 -9.94 -27.91
C PHE A 233 32.41 -9.97 -26.38
N ALA A 234 33.51 -10.50 -25.84
CA ALA A 234 33.76 -10.53 -24.39
C ALA A 234 33.91 -9.13 -23.76
N ALA A 235 34.35 -8.16 -24.56
CA ALA A 235 34.50 -6.76 -24.15
C ALA A 235 33.27 -5.92 -24.58
N PRO A 236 32.89 -4.87 -23.82
CA PRO A 236 31.81 -3.97 -24.19
C PRO A 236 31.95 -3.37 -25.60
N VAL A 237 30.84 -3.23 -26.32
CA VAL A 237 30.76 -2.70 -27.70
C VAL A 237 29.72 -1.60 -27.77
N LYS A 238 30.05 -0.45 -28.39
CA LYS A 238 29.13 0.66 -28.67
C LYS A 238 28.61 0.62 -30.11
N SER A 239 29.43 0.18 -31.05
CA SER A 239 29.05 0.02 -32.45
C SER A 239 29.80 -1.13 -33.08
N VAL A 240 29.16 -1.84 -34.01
CA VAL A 240 29.80 -2.88 -34.81
C VAL A 240 29.44 -2.71 -36.27
N ARG A 241 30.46 -2.58 -37.13
CA ARG A 241 30.31 -2.64 -38.57
C ARG A 241 30.39 -4.09 -39.01
N LEU A 242 29.30 -4.58 -39.57
CA LEU A 242 29.21 -5.88 -40.21
C LEU A 242 29.56 -5.69 -41.69
N THR A 243 30.30 -6.64 -42.25
CA THR A 243 30.67 -6.68 -43.68
C THR A 243 30.47 -8.08 -44.22
N PHE A 244 29.62 -8.26 -45.23
CA PHE A 244 29.47 -9.52 -45.95
C PHE A 244 30.13 -9.41 -47.32
N ARG A 245 30.95 -10.40 -47.69
CA ARG A 245 31.67 -10.42 -48.97
C ARG A 245 31.91 -11.84 -49.47
N ASN A 246 32.03 -11.97 -50.79
CA ASN A 246 32.46 -13.20 -51.46
C ASN A 246 33.87 -13.04 -51.99
N LEU A 247 34.75 -14.01 -51.71
CA LEU A 247 36.16 -13.96 -52.13
C LEU A 247 36.43 -14.50 -53.53
N ASN A 248 35.43 -15.04 -54.22
CA ASN A 248 35.58 -15.62 -55.56
C ASN A 248 35.15 -14.67 -56.69
N THR A 249 35.98 -14.59 -57.75
CA THR A 249 35.63 -13.91 -59.00
C THR A 249 35.04 -14.89 -60.01
N TYR A 250 33.74 -14.80 -60.27
CA TYR A 250 33.08 -15.56 -61.33
C TYR A 250 33.27 -14.88 -62.70
N GLN A 251 33.58 -15.65 -63.75
CA GLN A 251 33.54 -15.19 -65.14
C GLN A 251 32.22 -15.60 -65.78
N GLY A 252 31.26 -14.67 -65.90
CA GLY A 252 30.04 -14.86 -66.68
C GLY A 252 28.99 -13.76 -66.44
N THR A 253 27.99 -13.68 -67.32
CA THR A 253 26.92 -12.67 -67.31
C THR A 253 25.69 -13.07 -66.48
N THR A 254 25.77 -14.17 -65.72
CA THR A 254 24.65 -14.68 -64.91
C THR A 254 24.59 -13.94 -63.57
N THR A 255 23.43 -13.34 -63.28
CA THR A 255 23.10 -12.76 -61.97
C THR A 255 23.24 -13.80 -60.87
N ARG A 256 24.11 -13.54 -59.88
CA ARG A 256 24.23 -14.36 -58.67
C ARG A 256 23.79 -13.57 -57.44
N LEU A 257 22.97 -14.20 -56.61
CA LEU A 257 22.47 -13.66 -55.35
C LEU A 257 23.12 -14.42 -54.20
N GLN A 258 23.63 -13.69 -53.21
CA GLN A 258 24.21 -14.27 -52.01
C GLN A 258 23.43 -13.82 -50.79
N THR A 259 23.35 -14.69 -49.78
CA THR A 259 22.48 -14.51 -48.63
C THR A 259 23.15 -15.06 -47.38
N ILE A 260 23.13 -14.29 -46.30
CA ILE A 260 23.45 -14.76 -44.96
C ILE A 260 22.29 -14.47 -44.01
N GLY A 261 22.00 -15.39 -43.09
CA GLY A 261 20.94 -15.25 -42.09
C GLY A 261 21.51 -14.93 -40.72
N ILE A 262 21.05 -13.84 -40.10
CA ILE A 262 21.31 -13.54 -38.68
C ILE A 262 20.06 -13.93 -37.90
N GLU A 263 20.25 -14.80 -36.91
CA GLU A 263 19.14 -15.43 -36.18
C GLU A 263 18.89 -14.79 -34.85
N GLU A 264 19.94 -14.29 -34.24
CA GLU A 264 19.90 -13.73 -32.92
C GLU A 264 20.94 -12.64 -32.78
N ILE A 265 20.51 -11.54 -32.18
CA ILE A 265 21.41 -10.55 -31.59
C ILE A 265 21.05 -10.50 -30.11
N SER A 266 22.04 -10.67 -29.23
CA SER A 266 21.83 -10.62 -27.79
C SER A 266 22.97 -9.90 -27.05
N TRP A 267 22.69 -9.33 -25.87
CA TRP A 267 23.69 -8.71 -24.99
C TRP A 267 23.20 -8.68 -23.55
N CYS A 268 24.06 -8.38 -22.57
CA CYS A 268 23.61 -8.32 -21.17
C CYS A 268 22.64 -7.16 -20.90
N ALA A 269 21.49 -7.48 -20.31
CA ALA A 269 20.59 -6.48 -19.74
C ALA A 269 21.30 -5.75 -18.58
N GLN A 270 21.09 -4.44 -18.48
CA GLN A 270 21.72 -3.61 -17.46
C GLN A 270 20.69 -2.78 -16.68
N ALA A 271 20.65 -3.03 -15.37
CA ALA A 271 19.91 -2.23 -14.41
C ALA A 271 20.86 -1.34 -13.58
N ASP A 272 20.30 -0.39 -12.86
CA ASP A 272 21.01 0.40 -11.84
C ASP A 272 20.08 0.57 -10.64
N VAL A 273 20.13 -0.39 -9.71
CA VAL A 273 19.33 -0.30 -8.50
C VAL A 273 20.03 0.56 -7.46
N THR A 274 19.32 1.52 -6.88
CA THR A 274 19.87 2.44 -5.88
C THR A 274 18.93 2.51 -4.68
N THR A 275 19.46 2.97 -3.55
CA THR A 275 18.65 3.16 -2.35
C THR A 275 18.97 4.47 -1.65
N THR A 276 17.96 5.08 -1.04
CA THR A 276 18.11 6.24 -0.15
C THR A 276 17.41 5.95 1.16
N ILE A 277 17.93 6.50 2.25
CA ILE A 277 17.29 6.42 3.56
C ILE A 277 17.31 7.78 4.24
N THR A 278 16.16 8.20 4.76
CA THR A 278 16.00 9.47 5.48
C THR A 278 15.50 9.18 6.89
N ALA A 279 16.15 9.81 7.87
CA ALA A 279 15.76 9.72 9.28
C ALA A 279 14.68 10.75 9.63
N PRO A 280 13.85 10.47 10.66
CA PRO A 280 12.92 11.46 11.21
C PRO A 280 13.67 12.63 11.86
N THR A 281 13.01 13.79 11.99
CA THR A 281 13.57 15.00 12.62
C THR A 281 13.49 15.00 14.15
N ALA A 282 12.69 14.10 14.74
CA ALA A 282 12.54 13.99 16.18
C ALA A 282 13.83 13.50 16.86
N THR A 283 14.14 14.07 18.03
CA THR A 283 15.27 13.63 18.85
C THR A 283 15.03 12.20 19.35
N LEU A 284 16.02 11.33 19.18
CA LEU A 284 15.92 9.91 19.54
C LEU A 284 16.52 9.64 20.92
N TYR A 285 15.86 8.79 21.69
CA TYR A 285 16.22 8.43 23.07
C TYR A 285 16.32 6.91 23.24
N ALA A 286 17.20 6.47 24.14
CA ALA A 286 17.46 5.04 24.38
C ALA A 286 16.18 4.28 24.79
N GLY A 287 15.95 3.12 24.17
CA GLY A 287 14.80 2.26 24.46
C GLY A 287 13.42 2.79 24.00
N GLN A 288 13.35 3.94 23.32
CA GLN A 288 12.11 4.53 22.83
C GLN A 288 11.83 4.18 21.37
N PRO A 289 10.55 4.13 20.94
CA PRO A 289 10.20 4.04 19.52
C PRO A 289 10.72 5.24 18.73
N THR A 290 11.26 4.99 17.55
CA THR A 290 11.68 6.03 16.62
C THR A 290 10.46 6.65 15.92
N GLY A 291 10.64 7.85 15.35
CA GLY A 291 9.77 8.30 14.26
C GLY A 291 9.93 7.47 12.98
N ASN A 292 9.16 7.81 11.95
CA ASN A 292 9.20 7.08 10.68
C ASN A 292 10.47 7.41 9.88
N TYR A 293 11.29 6.39 9.63
CA TYR A 293 12.30 6.39 8.58
C TYR A 293 11.62 6.15 7.24
N THR A 294 12.19 6.72 6.17
CA THR A 294 11.75 6.45 4.80
C THR A 294 12.91 5.83 4.04
N ALA A 295 12.75 4.60 3.56
CA ALA A 295 13.69 3.95 2.65
C ALA A 295 13.08 3.87 1.26
N THR A 296 13.79 4.38 0.26
CA THR A 296 13.38 4.35 -1.15
C THR A 296 14.34 3.49 -1.93
N PHE A 297 13.81 2.60 -2.76
CA PHE A 297 14.54 1.68 -3.63
C PHE A 297 14.15 1.98 -5.07
N SER A 298 15.11 2.33 -5.91
CA SER A 298 14.87 2.79 -7.28
C SER A 298 15.67 1.97 -8.27
N ASN A 299 15.21 1.88 -9.51
CA ASN A 299 16.01 1.44 -10.64
C ASN A 299 16.21 2.61 -11.59
N ASN A 300 17.39 3.22 -11.60
CA ASN A 300 17.75 4.33 -12.50
C ASN A 300 18.35 3.84 -13.82
N GLY A 301 18.45 2.52 -14.00
CA GLY A 301 19.03 1.90 -15.18
C GLY A 301 18.06 1.91 -16.36
N PRO A 302 18.59 1.75 -17.58
CA PRO A 302 17.77 1.73 -18.79
C PRO A 302 16.88 0.49 -18.87
N ASP A 303 17.31 -0.65 -18.33
CA ASP A 303 16.55 -1.90 -18.36
C ASP A 303 15.87 -2.18 -17.00
N ALA A 304 14.79 -2.96 -17.01
CA ALA A 304 14.11 -3.35 -15.78
C ALA A 304 15.01 -4.24 -14.89
N ALA A 305 14.99 -3.99 -13.59
CA ALA A 305 15.72 -4.77 -12.59
C ALA A 305 14.82 -5.91 -12.09
N ASN A 306 15.32 -7.14 -12.07
CA ASN A 306 14.54 -8.29 -11.57
C ASN A 306 15.07 -8.78 -10.23
N ASN A 307 14.20 -9.45 -9.46
CA ASN A 307 14.51 -9.96 -8.13
C ASN A 307 15.14 -8.90 -7.22
N VAL A 308 14.59 -7.69 -7.22
CA VAL A 308 15.14 -6.56 -6.47
C VAL A 308 14.90 -6.80 -4.97
N THR A 309 15.98 -7.09 -4.26
CA THR A 309 16.01 -7.20 -2.80
C THR A 309 15.98 -5.81 -2.18
N ARG A 310 15.14 -5.63 -1.16
CA ARG A 310 14.88 -4.33 -0.53
C ARG A 310 14.96 -4.51 0.98
N ARG A 311 16.08 -4.12 1.57
CA ARG A 311 16.38 -4.42 2.98
C ARG A 311 16.89 -3.19 3.71
N VAL A 312 16.60 -3.14 5.00
CA VAL A 312 17.23 -2.20 5.93
C VAL A 312 17.80 -2.98 7.10
N THR A 313 19.07 -2.74 7.40
CA THR A 313 19.77 -3.26 8.58
C THR A 313 19.70 -2.22 9.68
N LEU A 314 19.11 -2.61 10.81
CA LEU A 314 19.01 -1.78 12.00
C LEU A 314 20.27 -1.89 12.87
N PRO A 315 20.49 -0.93 13.79
CA PRO A 315 21.54 -1.01 14.78
C PRO A 315 21.47 -2.30 15.62
N ALA A 316 22.62 -2.78 16.12
CA ALA A 316 22.65 -3.92 17.03
C ALA A 316 21.78 -3.66 18.26
N SER A 317 21.03 -4.68 18.70
CA SER A 317 20.06 -4.60 19.81
C SER A 317 18.84 -3.69 19.59
N ALA A 318 18.69 -3.07 18.41
CA ALA A 318 17.43 -2.44 18.03
C ALA A 318 16.38 -3.50 17.65
N THR A 319 15.12 -3.25 18.01
CA THR A 319 14.01 -4.17 17.75
C THR A 319 12.93 -3.50 16.92
N ALA A 320 12.21 -4.26 16.09
CA ALA A 320 11.07 -3.76 15.33
C ALA A 320 9.93 -4.77 15.45
N THR A 321 8.75 -4.28 15.85
CA THR A 321 7.51 -5.05 15.98
C THR A 321 6.67 -4.94 14.72
N GLY A 322 5.68 -5.83 14.53
CA GLY A 322 4.82 -5.80 13.35
C GLY A 322 4.07 -4.48 13.15
N ALA A 323 3.69 -3.78 14.22
CA ALA A 323 3.03 -2.47 14.15
C ALA A 323 3.95 -1.33 13.68
N GLN A 324 5.27 -1.51 13.78
CA GLN A 324 6.26 -0.52 13.36
C GLN A 324 6.69 -0.71 11.89
N LEU A 325 6.19 -1.76 11.23
CA LEU A 325 6.56 -2.16 9.89
C LEU A 325 5.39 -1.99 8.92
N PRO A 326 5.64 -1.69 7.64
CA PRO A 326 4.59 -1.68 6.63
C PRO A 326 4.11 -3.11 6.34
N THR A 327 2.86 -3.25 5.90
CA THR A 327 2.24 -4.55 5.59
C THR A 327 3.10 -5.37 4.62
N GLY A 328 3.37 -6.63 4.98
CA GLY A 328 4.18 -7.55 4.17
C GLY A 328 5.69 -7.48 4.39
N ALA A 329 6.19 -6.51 5.16
CA ALA A 329 7.58 -6.51 5.61
C ALA A 329 7.81 -7.54 6.72
N THR A 330 9.00 -8.14 6.72
CA THR A 330 9.40 -9.17 7.69
C THR A 330 10.72 -8.80 8.34
N THR A 331 11.00 -9.33 9.54
CA THR A 331 12.28 -9.14 10.22
C THR A 331 13.02 -10.46 10.33
N THR A 332 14.34 -10.38 10.19
CA THR A 332 15.26 -11.49 10.48
C THR A 332 16.32 -10.98 11.45
N ILE A 333 16.65 -11.78 12.46
CA ILE A 333 17.66 -11.45 13.46
C ILE A 333 18.79 -12.45 13.32
N ALA A 334 19.99 -11.96 13.02
CA ALA A 334 21.21 -12.76 12.98
C ALA A 334 22.29 -12.05 13.81
N ASN A 335 22.92 -12.77 14.75
CA ASN A 335 23.96 -12.22 15.63
C ASN A 335 23.56 -10.91 16.35
N GLY A 336 22.29 -10.76 16.72
CA GLY A 336 21.78 -9.56 17.40
C GLY A 336 21.58 -8.33 16.52
N ILE A 337 21.69 -8.48 15.19
CA ILE A 337 21.40 -7.45 14.20
C ILE A 337 20.06 -7.76 13.53
N THR A 338 19.14 -6.80 13.59
CA THR A 338 17.81 -6.92 12.98
C THR A 338 17.86 -6.39 11.54
N THR A 339 17.47 -7.22 10.57
CA THR A 339 17.27 -6.81 9.17
C THR A 339 15.78 -6.82 8.86
N ILE A 340 15.25 -5.67 8.45
CA ILE A 340 13.91 -5.53 7.87
C ILE A 340 14.00 -5.86 6.38
N ASN A 341 13.15 -6.77 5.92
CA ASN A 341 13.00 -7.14 4.53
C ASN A 341 11.62 -6.71 4.03
N PHE A 342 11.59 -5.77 3.07
CA PHE A 342 10.35 -5.27 2.45
C PHE A 342 9.84 -6.19 1.31
N GLY A 343 10.35 -7.42 1.26
CA GLY A 343 10.08 -8.40 0.21
C GLY A 343 10.91 -8.14 -1.04
N THR A 344 11.04 -9.18 -1.88
CA THR A 344 11.69 -9.08 -3.17
C THR A 344 10.69 -8.59 -4.22
N ALA A 345 11.01 -7.53 -4.96
CA ALA A 345 10.24 -7.16 -6.14
C ALA A 345 10.66 -8.04 -7.31
N ALA A 346 9.71 -8.79 -7.89
CA ALA A 346 9.99 -9.62 -9.06
C ALA A 346 10.59 -8.80 -10.22
N THR A 347 10.04 -7.59 -10.44
CA THR A 347 10.52 -6.62 -11.42
C THR A 347 10.34 -5.20 -10.89
N VAL A 348 11.33 -4.34 -11.12
CA VAL A 348 11.27 -2.88 -10.99
C VAL A 348 11.58 -2.28 -12.36
N ALA A 349 10.61 -1.62 -12.96
CA ALA A 349 10.77 -1.00 -14.29
C ALA A 349 11.92 0.04 -14.31
N ALA A 350 12.43 0.34 -15.50
CA ALA A 350 13.37 1.44 -15.69
C ALA A 350 12.78 2.76 -15.17
N ASN A 351 13.56 3.50 -14.40
CA ASN A 351 13.14 4.70 -13.65
C ASN A 351 12.03 4.46 -12.60
N GLY A 352 11.71 3.21 -12.27
CA GLY A 352 10.74 2.85 -11.25
C GLY A 352 11.31 2.98 -9.84
N SER A 353 10.44 3.25 -8.86
CA SER A 353 10.84 3.28 -7.45
C SER A 353 9.76 2.69 -6.53
N SER A 354 10.17 2.26 -5.35
CA SER A 354 9.31 1.84 -4.24
C SER A 354 9.80 2.49 -2.96
N SER A 355 8.89 3.10 -2.19
CA SER A 355 9.23 3.76 -0.93
C SER A 355 8.45 3.14 0.23
N PHE A 356 9.13 2.93 1.34
CA PHE A 356 8.58 2.30 2.54
C PHE A 356 8.88 3.16 3.76
N GLN A 357 7.86 3.37 4.58
CA GLN A 357 8.01 3.95 5.91
C GLN A 357 8.07 2.83 6.96
N PHE A 358 8.98 2.96 7.91
CA PHE A 358 9.10 2.05 9.04
C PHE A 358 9.62 2.81 10.25
N SER A 359 9.34 2.29 11.44
CA SER A 359 9.97 2.71 12.69
C SER A 359 10.60 1.49 13.38
N TYR A 360 11.38 1.73 14.43
CA TYR A 360 11.93 0.68 15.28
C TYR A 360 12.12 1.22 16.70
N THR A 361 12.32 0.35 17.67
CA THR A 361 12.69 0.75 19.03
C THR A 361 14.21 0.87 19.13
N ALA A 362 14.68 2.04 19.53
CA ALA A 362 16.11 2.34 19.62
C ALA A 362 16.83 1.43 20.64
N PRO A 363 18.13 1.17 20.45
CA PRO A 363 18.93 0.45 21.44
C PRO A 363 18.86 1.09 22.84
N ASN A 364 19.01 0.27 23.87
CA ASN A 364 19.02 0.72 25.26
C ASN A 364 20.31 1.48 25.65
N THR A 365 21.30 1.54 24.77
CA THR A 365 22.57 2.24 25.02
C THR A 365 22.62 3.54 24.23
N ALA A 366 22.97 4.63 24.90
CA ALA A 366 23.19 5.92 24.23
C ALA A 366 24.49 5.89 23.42
N ALA A 367 24.38 6.05 22.10
CA ALA A 367 25.50 6.11 21.17
C ALA A 367 25.03 6.66 19.82
N THR A 368 25.98 6.90 18.91
CA THR A 368 25.64 7.08 17.49
C THR A 368 25.67 5.73 16.79
N TYR A 369 24.55 5.37 16.17
CA TYR A 369 24.39 4.14 15.41
C TYR A 369 24.21 4.44 13.93
N VAL A 370 24.42 3.42 13.10
CA VAL A 370 24.18 3.48 11.66
C VAL A 370 22.94 2.65 11.33
N VAL A 371 21.97 3.26 10.66
CA VAL A 371 20.91 2.53 9.96
C VAL A 371 21.31 2.44 8.50
N GLN A 372 21.33 1.23 7.95
CA GLN A 372 21.78 0.99 6.60
C GLN A 372 20.64 0.45 5.74
N SER A 373 20.36 1.10 4.63
CA SER A 373 19.50 0.57 3.58
C SER A 373 20.37 -0.12 2.52
N ASN A 374 19.91 -1.26 2.02
CA ASN A 374 20.60 -2.10 1.05
C ASN A 374 19.64 -2.50 -0.07
N VAL A 375 20.10 -2.35 -1.32
CA VAL A 375 19.40 -2.85 -2.50
C VAL A 375 20.32 -3.76 -3.31
N GLY A 376 19.73 -4.73 -3.97
CA GLY A 376 20.44 -5.61 -4.89
C GLY A 376 19.49 -6.24 -5.90
N THR A 377 20.02 -6.67 -7.03
CA THR A 377 19.27 -7.30 -8.13
C THR A 377 20.09 -8.42 -8.73
N ASP A 378 19.42 -9.41 -9.30
CA ASP A 378 20.10 -10.47 -10.07
C ASP A 378 20.42 -10.02 -11.51
N ALA A 379 19.93 -8.85 -11.94
CA ALA A 379 20.30 -8.22 -13.20
C ALA A 379 21.76 -7.70 -13.15
N GLY A 380 22.43 -7.63 -14.30
CA GLY A 380 23.76 -7.03 -14.36
C GLY A 380 23.71 -5.55 -13.95
N GLN A 381 24.31 -5.20 -12.81
CA GLN A 381 24.44 -3.79 -12.38
C GLN A 381 25.45 -3.07 -13.28
N THR A 382 25.09 -1.89 -13.79
CA THR A 382 26.08 -0.99 -14.41
C THR A 382 27.06 -0.46 -13.36
N PRO A 383 28.22 0.10 -13.76
CA PRO A 383 28.96 1.01 -12.88
C PRO A 383 28.08 2.20 -12.51
N ASN A 384 27.37 2.09 -11.40
CA ASN A 384 26.51 3.15 -10.89
C ASN A 384 27.31 4.22 -10.14
N THR A 385 26.86 5.46 -10.31
CA THR A 385 27.41 6.63 -9.58
C THR A 385 26.72 6.84 -8.24
N LEU A 386 25.51 6.31 -8.10
CA LEU A 386 24.70 6.33 -6.89
C LEU A 386 24.85 5.02 -6.12
N PRO A 387 24.73 5.04 -4.78
CA PRO A 387 25.09 3.89 -3.98
C PRO A 387 23.95 2.84 -3.89
N ASP A 388 24.33 1.57 -3.98
CA ASP A 388 23.47 0.40 -3.65
C ASP A 388 23.20 0.28 -2.13
N GLN A 389 23.89 1.09 -1.34
CA GLN A 389 23.79 1.13 0.11
C GLN A 389 23.74 2.59 0.59
N ALA A 390 22.68 2.95 1.30
CA ALA A 390 22.58 4.26 1.93
C ALA A 390 22.64 4.10 3.45
N THR A 391 23.30 5.04 4.13
CA THR A 391 23.38 5.04 5.58
C THR A 391 22.87 6.36 6.14
N VAL A 392 22.27 6.30 7.30
CA VAL A 392 21.94 7.48 8.11
C VAL A 392 22.36 7.22 9.55
N ASN A 393 22.95 8.24 10.17
CA ASN A 393 23.33 8.18 11.57
C ASN A 393 22.09 8.41 12.44
N ALA A 394 21.86 7.51 13.39
CA ALA A 394 20.87 7.64 14.44
C ALA A 394 21.60 7.96 15.76
N VAL A 395 21.51 9.22 16.21
CA VAL A 395 22.08 9.63 17.50
C VAL A 395 21.06 9.33 18.59
N VAL A 396 21.35 8.31 19.40
CA VAL A 396 20.50 7.88 20.53
C VAL A 396 20.99 8.56 21.79
N ASN A 397 20.16 9.42 22.37
CA ASN A 397 20.45 10.14 23.61
C ASN A 397 20.08 9.29 24.84
N PRO A 398 20.75 9.49 26.00
CA PRO A 398 20.41 8.77 27.21
C PRO A 398 18.99 9.11 27.69
N ALA A 399 18.27 8.08 28.14
CA ALA A 399 16.92 8.21 28.70
C ALA A 399 16.76 7.33 29.94
N ALA A 400 16.26 7.95 31.00
CA ALA A 400 15.85 7.31 32.25
C ALA A 400 14.31 7.21 32.29
N ASP A 401 13.80 6.48 33.26
CA ASP A 401 12.38 6.43 33.61
C ASP A 401 12.33 6.40 35.13
N VAL A 402 12.22 7.58 35.74
CA VAL A 402 12.30 7.72 37.20
C VAL A 402 10.90 7.56 37.77
N VAL A 403 10.66 6.52 38.55
CA VAL A 403 9.43 6.39 39.32
C VAL A 403 9.68 6.86 40.74
N THR A 404 8.82 7.74 41.24
CA THR A 404 8.84 8.18 42.65
C THR A 404 7.56 7.75 43.33
N THR A 405 7.67 7.02 44.44
CA THR A 405 6.54 6.62 45.28
C THR A 405 6.74 7.12 46.70
N LEU A 406 5.64 7.25 47.44
CA LEU A 406 5.60 7.61 48.84
C LEU A 406 4.67 6.63 49.54
N ALA A 407 5.18 5.96 50.56
CA ALA A 407 4.40 4.99 51.33
C ALA A 407 4.40 5.36 52.81
N THR A 408 3.27 5.10 53.47
CA THR A 408 3.14 5.11 54.92
C THR A 408 2.24 3.95 55.33
N ALA A 409 2.59 3.29 56.43
CA ALA A 409 1.68 2.34 57.08
C ALA A 409 0.68 3.08 58.00
N GLN A 410 0.85 4.39 58.21
CA GLN A 410 0.16 5.17 59.23
C GLN A 410 -0.80 6.16 58.56
N THR A 411 -2.00 5.70 58.22
CA THR A 411 -3.06 6.54 57.62
C THR A 411 -3.84 7.35 58.66
N SER A 412 -3.76 6.95 59.94
CA SER A 412 -4.27 7.70 61.09
C SER A 412 -3.33 7.52 62.29
N VAL A 413 -3.09 8.60 63.03
CA VAL A 413 -2.31 8.56 64.28
C VAL A 413 -2.92 9.48 65.34
N LEU A 414 -2.73 9.13 66.61
CA LEU A 414 -3.04 10.03 67.71
C LEU A 414 -2.02 11.18 67.76
N SER A 415 -2.48 12.34 68.19
CA SER A 415 -1.64 13.47 68.55
C SER A 415 -0.44 13.02 69.40
N GLY A 416 0.77 13.45 69.03
CA GLY A 416 2.03 13.11 69.72
C GLY A 416 2.70 11.80 69.30
N ALA A 417 2.10 10.98 68.43
CA ALA A 417 2.74 9.77 67.90
C ALA A 417 3.72 10.07 66.74
N ASN A 418 4.69 9.19 66.49
CA ASN A 418 5.59 9.31 65.34
C ASN A 418 4.88 8.90 64.03
N ILE A 419 5.04 9.70 62.98
CA ILE A 419 4.64 9.44 61.59
C ILE A 419 5.90 9.13 60.78
N THR A 420 5.91 8.06 59.98
CA THR A 420 7.01 7.68 59.08
C THR A 420 6.54 7.57 57.65
N TYR A 421 7.09 8.42 56.78
CA TYR A 421 6.90 8.33 55.33
C TYR A 421 8.17 7.79 54.68
N THR A 422 8.02 6.85 53.75
CA THR A 422 9.14 6.28 52.99
C THR A 422 8.99 6.68 51.53
N ALA A 423 9.82 7.61 51.07
CA ALA A 423 9.93 7.93 49.67
C ALA A 423 10.85 6.90 48.99
N THR A 424 10.41 6.34 47.86
CA THR A 424 11.21 5.40 47.07
C THR A 424 11.36 5.95 45.66
N VAL A 425 12.59 5.99 45.16
CA VAL A 425 12.88 6.40 43.79
C VAL A 425 13.54 5.25 43.06
N THR A 426 12.99 4.87 41.91
CA THR A 426 13.49 3.78 41.07
C THR A 426 13.74 4.30 39.67
N ASN A 427 14.84 3.92 39.05
CA ASN A 427 15.08 4.19 37.62
C ASN A 427 14.78 2.93 36.81
N ASN A 428 13.59 2.84 36.22
CA ASN A 428 13.18 1.76 35.33
C ASN A 428 13.75 1.91 33.91
N GLY A 429 14.35 3.06 33.61
CA GLY A 429 14.85 3.38 32.28
C GLY A 429 16.19 2.72 31.97
N PRO A 430 16.55 2.62 30.68
CA PRO A 430 17.77 1.94 30.26
C PRO A 430 19.06 2.72 30.53
N SER A 431 18.98 4.05 30.73
CA SER A 431 20.14 4.90 31.05
C SER A 431 20.13 5.37 32.50
N ALA A 432 21.29 5.72 33.05
CA ALA A 432 21.39 6.29 34.39
C ALA A 432 20.66 7.65 34.50
N ALA A 433 19.88 7.85 35.56
CA ALA A 433 19.26 9.12 35.89
C ALA A 433 20.27 10.01 36.61
N ASN A 434 20.87 10.96 35.88
CA ASN A 434 21.87 11.88 36.42
C ASN A 434 21.23 13.14 37.03
N GLY A 435 21.85 13.67 38.08
CA GLY A 435 21.34 14.87 38.77
C GLY A 435 19.94 14.66 39.34
N LEU A 436 19.63 13.43 39.76
CA LEU A 436 18.35 13.05 40.31
C LEU A 436 18.19 13.65 41.70
N VAL A 437 17.23 14.55 41.90
CA VAL A 437 16.92 15.23 43.16
C VAL A 437 15.56 14.79 43.67
N PRO A 438 15.50 13.89 44.66
CA PRO A 438 14.25 13.52 45.35
C PRO A 438 13.78 14.61 46.29
N GLN A 439 12.47 14.79 46.38
CA GLN A 439 11.79 15.74 47.25
C GLN A 439 10.52 15.15 47.86
N VAL A 440 10.17 15.60 49.06
CA VAL A 440 8.87 15.30 49.70
C VAL A 440 8.30 16.60 50.27
N GLN A 441 7.11 16.98 49.80
CA GLN A 441 6.31 18.06 50.37
C GLN A 441 5.55 17.53 51.59
N LEU A 442 5.77 18.18 52.74
CA LEU A 442 5.02 18.02 53.99
C LEU A 442 4.34 19.36 54.35
N PRO A 443 3.47 19.43 55.38
CA PRO A 443 2.95 20.70 55.86
C PRO A 443 4.07 21.64 56.33
N ALA A 444 3.92 22.94 56.08
CA ALA A 444 4.79 23.98 56.64
C ALA A 444 4.54 24.16 58.16
N GLY A 445 5.54 24.61 58.91
CA GLY A 445 5.40 24.88 60.36
C GLY A 445 5.82 23.73 61.29
N LEU A 446 6.30 22.60 60.79
CA LEU A 446 6.86 21.54 61.64
C LEU A 446 8.21 21.98 62.22
N THR A 447 8.39 21.90 63.54
CA THR A 447 9.69 22.25 64.14
C THR A 447 10.76 21.22 63.76
N THR A 448 12.02 21.62 63.61
CA THR A 448 13.11 20.69 63.31
C THR A 448 13.31 19.62 64.41
N ALA A 449 12.95 19.95 65.65
CA ALA A 449 12.92 19.01 66.78
C ALA A 449 11.82 17.94 66.66
N ALA A 450 10.83 18.13 65.78
CA ALA A 450 9.80 17.14 65.53
C ALA A 450 10.29 15.95 64.69
N PHE A 451 11.41 16.08 63.96
CA PHE A 451 11.93 14.99 63.13
C PHE A 451 12.88 14.09 63.92
N SER A 452 12.53 12.81 64.06
CA SER A 452 13.38 11.80 64.67
C SER A 452 14.26 11.05 63.65
N ASN A 453 13.94 11.14 62.35
CA ASN A 453 14.78 10.65 61.25
C ASN A 453 14.54 11.46 59.98
N LEU A 454 15.59 12.07 59.43
CA LEU A 454 15.53 12.85 58.18
C LEU A 454 16.61 12.43 57.16
N SER A 455 17.26 11.27 57.35
CA SER A 455 18.18 10.57 56.42
C SER A 455 18.79 11.42 55.28
N GLY A 456 19.58 12.46 55.62
CA GLY A 456 20.32 13.28 54.64
C GLY A 456 19.50 14.35 53.87
N GLY A 457 18.23 14.53 54.20
CA GLY A 457 17.35 15.57 53.66
C GLY A 457 17.34 16.84 54.51
N THR A 458 17.08 17.99 53.87
CA THR A 458 16.90 19.28 54.55
C THR A 458 15.44 19.72 54.45
N TYR A 459 14.78 19.98 55.58
CA TYR A 459 13.40 20.47 55.65
C TYR A 459 13.36 22.00 55.70
N ASN A 460 12.61 22.62 54.79
CA ASN A 460 12.34 24.06 54.81
C ASN A 460 11.02 24.34 55.55
N ASN A 461 11.10 24.93 56.74
CA ASN A 461 9.93 25.18 57.59
C ASN A 461 8.90 26.15 56.99
N SER A 462 9.33 27.05 56.10
CA SER A 462 8.44 28.03 55.45
C SER A 462 7.67 27.44 54.26
N THR A 463 8.27 26.49 53.53
CA THR A 463 7.65 25.88 52.34
C THR A 463 7.14 24.46 52.57
N GLY A 464 7.58 23.79 53.63
CA GLY A 464 7.22 22.40 53.94
C GLY A 464 7.98 21.35 53.12
N ILE A 465 8.94 21.74 52.27
CA ILE A 465 9.64 20.84 51.37
C ILE A 465 10.86 20.22 52.07
N VAL A 466 10.97 18.89 52.00
CA VAL A 466 12.20 18.12 52.27
C VAL A 466 12.93 17.91 50.94
N THR A 467 14.17 18.38 50.84
CA THR A 467 15.03 18.16 49.66
C THR A 467 16.21 17.26 50.01
N PHE A 468 16.42 16.21 49.22
CA PHE A 468 17.57 15.31 49.33
C PHE A 468 18.69 15.71 48.36
N GLN A 469 19.92 15.24 48.60
CA GLN A 469 21.04 15.54 47.71
C GLN A 469 20.85 14.92 46.32
N ALA A 470 21.40 15.58 45.30
CA ALA A 470 21.40 15.06 43.94
C ALA A 470 22.24 13.77 43.85
N ILE A 471 21.66 12.72 43.27
CA ILE A 471 22.34 11.44 43.05
C ILE A 471 22.37 11.07 41.57
N THR A 472 23.19 10.07 41.23
CA THR A 472 23.08 9.34 39.96
C THR A 472 22.53 7.96 40.26
N LEU A 473 21.39 7.61 39.65
CA LEU A 473 20.74 6.31 39.84
C LEU A 473 20.85 5.49 38.56
N ASN A 474 21.65 4.43 38.59
CA ASN A 474 21.85 3.54 37.45
C ASN A 474 20.55 2.83 37.04
N SER A 475 20.50 2.32 35.80
CA SER A 475 19.35 1.55 35.30
C SER A 475 19.03 0.37 36.23
N GLY A 476 17.73 0.21 36.56
CA GLY A 476 17.22 -0.79 37.51
C GLY A 476 17.52 -0.49 38.98
N GLY A 477 18.19 0.63 39.28
CA GLY A 477 18.52 1.02 40.66
C GLY A 477 17.30 1.56 41.41
N THR A 478 17.23 1.27 42.70
CA THR A 478 16.22 1.79 43.63
C THR A 478 16.91 2.39 44.86
N GLN A 479 16.43 3.55 45.31
CA GLN A 479 16.88 4.21 46.53
C GLN A 479 15.68 4.60 47.40
N THR A 480 15.77 4.38 48.71
CA THR A 480 14.72 4.71 49.68
C THR A 480 15.18 5.79 50.66
N TYR A 481 14.22 6.62 51.08
CA TYR A 481 14.40 7.74 52.00
C TYR A 481 13.30 7.73 53.07
N PRO A 482 13.56 7.16 54.26
CA PRO A 482 12.63 7.23 55.38
C PRO A 482 12.68 8.61 56.07
N ILE A 483 11.50 9.16 56.34
CA ILE A 483 11.29 10.45 57.00
C ILE A 483 10.35 10.21 58.20
N THR A 484 10.84 10.37 59.43
CA THR A 484 10.04 10.20 60.65
C THR A 484 9.93 11.51 61.42
N PHE A 485 8.70 11.90 61.77
CA PHE A 485 8.39 13.11 62.54
C PHE A 485 7.21 12.93 63.51
N VAL A 486 7.15 13.72 64.57
CA VAL A 486 6.09 13.68 65.60
C VAL A 486 4.82 14.38 65.10
N ALA A 487 3.66 13.74 65.31
CA ALA A 487 2.35 14.27 64.96
C ALA A 487 1.97 15.48 65.84
N PRO A 488 1.41 16.56 65.25
CA PRO A 488 0.97 17.75 65.99
C PRO A 488 -0.07 17.45 67.06
N ASN A 489 -0.15 18.30 68.09
CA ASN A 489 -1.02 18.11 69.25
C ASN A 489 -2.45 18.66 69.09
N TYR A 490 -2.98 18.58 67.87
CA TYR A 490 -4.31 19.03 67.49
C TYR A 490 -4.81 18.22 66.29
N THR A 491 -6.12 18.16 66.08
CA THR A 491 -6.69 17.43 64.94
C THR A 491 -6.35 18.13 63.63
N THR A 492 -5.74 17.42 62.68
CA THR A 492 -5.38 17.93 61.36
C THR A 492 -5.11 16.77 60.38
N THR A 493 -4.91 17.07 59.11
CA THR A 493 -4.53 16.09 58.11
C THR A 493 -3.17 16.45 57.53
N ILE A 494 -2.21 15.54 57.66
CA ILE A 494 -0.87 15.67 57.08
C ILE A 494 -0.91 15.04 55.69
N ASN A 495 -0.70 15.86 54.65
CA ASN A 495 -0.52 15.38 53.28
C ASN A 495 0.98 15.34 52.96
N GLY A 496 1.45 14.19 52.50
CA GLY A 496 2.78 13.99 51.95
C GLY A 496 2.71 13.82 50.45
N VAL A 497 3.53 14.56 49.69
CA VAL A 497 3.63 14.38 48.24
C VAL A 497 5.10 14.24 47.86
N ALA A 498 5.48 13.11 47.26
CA ALA A 498 6.84 12.91 46.77
C ALA A 498 6.96 13.28 45.29
N SER A 499 8.11 13.84 44.94
CA SER A 499 8.49 14.10 43.56
C SER A 499 9.99 13.96 43.38
N SER A 500 10.45 13.69 42.17
CA SER A 500 11.87 13.74 41.83
C SER A 500 12.07 14.46 40.51
N THR A 501 13.21 15.13 40.36
CA THR A 501 13.65 15.72 39.09
C THR A 501 14.98 15.11 38.68
N ALA A 502 15.24 14.94 37.38
CA ALA A 502 16.52 14.49 36.87
C ALA A 502 16.92 15.32 35.64
N THR A 503 18.22 15.41 35.38
CA THR A 503 18.75 16.10 34.18
C THR A 503 18.76 15.20 32.95
N THR A 504 18.74 13.88 33.15
CA THR A 504 18.56 12.91 32.08
C THR A 504 17.08 12.90 31.67
N PHE A 505 16.80 12.85 30.36
CA PHE A 505 15.43 12.81 29.85
C PHE A 505 14.66 11.65 30.49
N ASP A 506 13.47 11.95 31.00
CA ASP A 506 12.57 10.97 31.61
C ASP A 506 11.46 10.62 30.62
N ALA A 507 11.43 9.35 30.19
CA ALA A 507 10.45 8.85 29.23
C ALA A 507 9.01 8.90 29.75
N ASN A 508 8.80 8.91 31.07
CA ASN A 508 7.50 8.97 31.69
C ASN A 508 7.49 9.97 32.86
N ALA A 509 7.72 11.25 32.58
CA ALA A 509 7.78 12.31 33.59
C ALA A 509 6.49 12.53 34.43
N ALA A 510 5.43 11.74 34.24
CA ALA A 510 4.26 11.74 35.13
C ALA A 510 4.49 10.86 36.38
N ASN A 511 5.32 9.81 36.29
CA ASN A 511 5.50 8.83 37.35
C ASN A 511 6.59 9.19 38.39
N ASN A 512 7.37 10.26 38.16
CA ASN A 512 8.24 10.91 39.14
C ASN A 512 7.58 12.12 39.83
N ASN A 513 6.35 12.51 39.49
CA ASN A 513 5.74 13.71 40.03
C ASN A 513 4.37 13.45 40.66
N GLY A 514 4.37 13.29 41.98
CA GLY A 514 3.16 13.09 42.77
C GLY A 514 2.20 14.27 42.80
N THR A 515 2.49 15.43 42.22
CA THR A 515 1.53 16.57 42.14
C THR A 515 0.58 16.50 40.94
N SER A 516 0.77 15.56 40.02
CA SER A 516 -0.01 15.47 38.78
C SER A 516 -1.22 14.52 38.91
N ASN A 517 -2.40 14.94 38.41
CA ASN A 517 -3.62 14.09 38.37
C ASN A 517 -3.49 12.84 37.46
N ALA A 518 -2.41 12.76 36.66
CA ALA A 518 -2.10 11.64 35.77
C ALA A 518 -0.96 10.73 36.31
N GLY A 519 -0.38 11.06 37.46
CA GLY A 519 0.65 10.27 38.12
C GLY A 519 0.05 9.05 38.83
N PRO A 520 0.87 8.03 39.17
CA PRO A 520 0.40 6.90 39.94
C PRO A 520 -0.05 7.39 41.33
N THR A 521 -1.18 6.87 41.81
CA THR A 521 -1.76 7.15 43.14
C THR A 521 -0.86 6.78 44.33
N ASN A 522 0.37 6.33 44.05
CA ASN A 522 1.36 5.82 45.01
C ASN A 522 2.47 6.82 45.35
N ALA A 523 2.41 8.07 44.90
CA ALA A 523 3.38 9.14 45.24
C ALA A 523 2.83 10.17 46.26
N GLN A 524 1.60 9.98 46.71
CA GLN A 524 0.96 10.78 47.74
C GLN A 524 0.55 9.89 48.91
N VAL A 525 0.66 10.43 50.11
CA VAL A 525 0.12 9.80 51.32
C VAL A 525 -0.63 10.83 52.13
N GLN A 526 -1.62 10.33 52.86
CA GLN A 526 -2.37 11.14 53.81
C GLN A 526 -2.36 10.45 55.16
N THR A 527 -2.03 11.19 56.20
CA THR A 527 -2.15 10.76 57.59
C THR A 527 -3.04 11.72 58.33
N THR A 528 -4.20 11.23 58.78
CA THR A 528 -5.07 12.01 59.66
C THR A 528 -4.52 11.97 61.08
N VAL A 529 -4.24 13.13 61.65
CA VAL A 529 -3.87 13.30 63.05
C VAL A 529 -5.13 13.64 63.80
N THR A 530 -5.50 12.81 64.76
CA THR A 530 -6.64 13.09 65.63
C THR A 530 -6.15 13.37 67.03
N LEU A 531 -6.63 14.45 67.64
CA LEU A 531 -6.82 14.43 69.08
C LEU A 531 -7.82 13.31 69.38
N PRO A 532 -7.77 12.63 70.53
CA PRO A 532 -8.93 11.87 70.97
C PRO A 532 -10.08 12.88 71.16
N LEU A 533 -11.00 12.98 70.19
CA LEU A 533 -12.03 14.01 70.18
C LEU A 533 -13.31 13.48 69.51
N ASN A 534 -14.43 13.67 70.22
CA ASN A 534 -15.79 13.77 69.69
C ASN A 534 -16.32 12.55 68.93
N GLY A 535 -16.53 11.45 69.66
CA GLY A 535 -17.35 10.31 69.22
C GLY A 535 -18.74 10.30 69.87
N CYS A 536 -19.33 11.45 70.18
CA CYS A 536 -20.68 11.49 70.75
C CYS A 536 -21.70 11.26 69.63
N THR A 537 -21.90 9.99 69.27
CA THR A 537 -22.87 9.53 68.27
C THR A 537 -23.93 8.68 68.96
N GLY A 538 -25.17 8.72 68.46
CA GLY A 538 -26.34 8.05 69.05
C GLY A 538 -27.47 9.04 69.38
N THR A 539 -28.58 8.55 69.93
CA THR A 539 -29.67 9.41 70.42
C THR A 539 -29.21 10.13 71.69
N ALA A 540 -29.63 11.36 72.01
CA ALA A 540 -29.36 11.95 73.34
C ALA A 540 -30.60 11.91 74.22
N TYR A 541 -30.43 12.08 75.53
CA TYR A 541 -31.53 12.44 76.43
C TYR A 541 -32.29 13.71 75.99
N SER A 542 -31.69 14.57 75.14
CA SER A 542 -32.28 15.79 74.55
C SER A 542 -32.67 15.68 73.07
N GLY A 543 -32.50 14.51 72.42
CA GLY A 543 -32.85 14.28 71.01
C GLY A 543 -31.70 14.27 70.00
N THR A 544 -30.51 14.83 70.31
CA THR A 544 -29.30 14.66 69.47
C THR A 544 -28.05 14.60 70.33
N ALA A 545 -27.24 13.56 70.14
CA ALA A 545 -25.96 13.42 70.83
C ALA A 545 -25.08 14.65 70.62
N SER A 546 -24.61 15.21 71.73
CA SER A 546 -23.74 16.37 71.75
C SER A 546 -22.61 16.14 72.75
N SER A 547 -21.47 16.77 72.48
CA SER A 547 -20.37 16.80 73.44
C SER A 547 -20.80 17.53 74.71
N GLY A 548 -20.49 16.95 75.86
CA GLY A 548 -20.91 17.41 77.18
C GLY A 548 -21.74 16.38 77.93
N LEU A 549 -22.26 16.75 79.10
CA LEU A 549 -23.23 15.94 79.84
C LEU A 549 -24.61 16.57 79.75
N TYR A 550 -25.63 15.71 79.65
CA TYR A 550 -27.02 16.14 79.69
C TYR A 550 -27.39 16.57 81.11
N ALA A 551 -27.65 17.86 81.28
CA ALA A 551 -27.94 18.50 82.54
C ALA A 551 -29.43 18.77 82.71
N GLU A 552 -29.97 18.41 83.87
CA GLU A 552 -31.34 18.65 84.29
C GLU A 552 -31.30 19.40 85.61
N TYR A 553 -31.88 20.60 85.64
CA TYR A 553 -31.93 21.45 86.83
C TYR A 553 -33.34 21.42 87.42
N TYR A 554 -33.43 21.28 88.73
CA TYR A 554 -34.66 21.08 89.50
C TYR A 554 -34.79 22.15 90.57
N ARG A 555 -36.02 22.59 90.82
CA ARG A 555 -36.31 23.54 91.89
C ARG A 555 -36.27 22.83 93.24
N GLY A 556 -35.54 23.40 94.19
CA GLY A 556 -35.35 22.88 95.54
C GLY A 556 -34.02 22.16 95.73
N TYR A 557 -33.57 22.11 96.98
CA TYR A 557 -32.41 21.36 97.42
C TYR A 557 -32.78 19.89 97.68
N PHE A 558 -32.10 18.94 97.03
CA PHE A 558 -32.44 17.52 97.14
C PHE A 558 -32.10 16.91 98.52
N ALA A 559 -31.27 17.59 99.33
CA ALA A 559 -30.95 17.21 100.70
C ALA A 559 -30.59 15.71 100.87
N ASP A 560 -29.69 15.22 100.01
CA ASP A 560 -29.25 13.82 99.93
C ASP A 560 -30.35 12.77 99.62
N ASN A 561 -31.60 13.20 99.38
CA ASN A 561 -32.70 12.32 99.01
C ASN A 561 -32.76 12.11 97.50
N LEU A 562 -32.17 11.02 97.00
CA LEU A 562 -32.10 10.74 95.55
C LEU A 562 -33.47 10.59 94.87
N SER A 563 -34.51 10.20 95.60
CA SER A 563 -35.88 10.13 95.07
C SER A 563 -36.43 11.50 94.66
N PHE A 564 -35.81 12.60 95.13
CA PHE A 564 -36.11 13.96 94.70
C PHE A 564 -36.09 14.11 93.17
N PHE A 565 -35.09 13.56 92.49
CA PHE A 565 -34.94 13.70 91.03
C PHE A 565 -35.95 12.87 90.22
N ALA A 566 -36.60 11.89 90.84
CA ALA A 566 -37.68 11.12 90.24
C ALA A 566 -39.06 11.75 90.51
N ASN A 567 -39.22 12.40 91.67
CA ASN A 567 -40.48 12.99 92.12
C ASN A 567 -40.69 14.43 91.65
N ASN A 568 -39.64 15.08 91.13
CA ASN A 568 -39.69 16.45 90.62
C ASN A 568 -39.40 16.49 89.13
N THR A 569 -39.99 17.46 88.43
CA THR A 569 -39.73 17.71 87.01
C THR A 569 -38.63 18.77 86.88
N PRO A 570 -37.64 18.60 85.97
CA PRO A 570 -36.63 19.63 85.78
C PRO A 570 -37.25 20.90 85.17
N GLY A 571 -36.89 22.06 85.70
CA GLY A 571 -37.34 23.36 85.19
C GLY A 571 -36.47 23.87 84.03
N ILE A 572 -35.22 23.39 83.94
CA ILE A 572 -34.31 23.64 82.81
C ILE A 572 -33.61 22.33 82.44
N THR A 573 -33.49 22.07 81.14
CA THR A 573 -32.61 21.01 80.61
C THR A 573 -31.70 21.60 79.54
N ARG A 574 -30.42 21.20 79.53
CA ARG A 574 -29.42 21.62 78.53
C ARG A 574 -28.25 20.64 78.47
N THR A 575 -27.37 20.79 77.49
CA THR A 575 -26.07 20.10 77.50
C THR A 575 -25.02 21.04 78.06
N ASP A 576 -24.37 20.64 79.16
CA ASP A 576 -23.24 21.37 79.71
C ASP A 576 -21.94 20.73 79.19
N GLY A 577 -21.21 21.48 78.35
CA GLY A 577 -20.00 21.00 77.67
C GLY A 577 -18.87 20.62 78.63
N THR A 578 -18.80 21.30 79.77
CA THR A 578 -17.92 20.94 80.90
C THR A 578 -18.60 21.32 82.20
N LEU A 579 -18.39 20.55 83.25
CA LEU A 579 -18.82 20.93 84.60
C LEU A 579 -17.72 21.79 85.22
N ASN A 580 -17.74 23.08 84.90
CA ASN A 580 -16.77 24.08 85.38
C ASN A 580 -17.51 25.33 85.85
N PHE A 581 -18.11 25.23 87.02
CA PHE A 581 -18.83 26.31 87.68
C PHE A 581 -18.07 26.76 88.93
N PRO A 582 -17.00 27.57 88.79
CA PRO A 582 -16.08 27.88 89.89
C PRO A 582 -16.57 28.96 90.86
N ALA A 583 -17.70 29.62 90.57
CA ALA A 583 -18.26 30.71 91.38
C ALA A 583 -19.77 30.86 91.15
N SER A 584 -20.46 31.56 92.05
CA SER A 584 -21.92 31.67 92.03
C SER A 584 -22.52 32.17 90.70
N ASN A 585 -21.82 33.05 89.98
CA ASN A 585 -22.30 33.63 88.73
C ASN A 585 -21.96 32.80 87.47
N SER A 586 -21.34 31.61 87.63
CA SER A 586 -20.84 30.82 86.50
C SER A 586 -21.86 29.87 85.87
N TRP A 587 -23.01 29.67 86.51
CA TRP A 587 -24.05 28.70 86.12
C TRP A 587 -24.94 29.17 84.97
N GLY A 588 -24.84 30.45 84.58
CA GLY A 588 -25.79 31.11 83.68
C GLY A 588 -27.15 31.32 84.34
N ASN A 589 -28.17 31.64 83.55
CA ASN A 589 -29.48 31.98 84.11
C ASN A 589 -30.26 30.73 84.57
N LEU A 590 -30.26 30.47 85.88
CA LEU A 590 -31.02 29.39 86.51
C LEU A 590 -32.34 29.85 87.18
N LEU A 591 -32.66 31.14 87.22
CA LEU A 591 -33.85 31.68 87.91
C LEU A 591 -35.21 31.06 87.55
N PRO A 592 -35.44 30.50 86.35
CA PRO A 592 -36.66 29.71 86.10
C PRO A 592 -36.82 28.54 87.10
N THR A 593 -35.71 28.01 87.61
CA THR A 593 -35.63 26.80 88.43
C THR A 593 -35.10 27.07 89.84
N ALA A 594 -34.15 27.99 90.01
CA ALA A 594 -33.55 28.40 91.27
C ALA A 594 -34.25 29.64 91.89
N SER A 595 -33.94 29.96 93.14
CA SER A 595 -34.35 31.19 93.83
C SER A 595 -33.17 32.18 93.95
N ASN A 596 -33.38 33.30 94.66
CA ASN A 596 -32.41 34.38 94.87
C ASN A 596 -32.09 35.27 93.64
N SER A 597 -30.97 35.08 92.94
CA SER A 597 -30.58 35.94 91.81
C SER A 597 -29.90 35.18 90.66
N VAL A 598 -29.67 35.83 89.51
CA VAL A 598 -28.90 35.23 88.40
C VAL A 598 -27.43 35.04 88.76
N ASP A 599 -26.87 35.96 89.52
CA ASP A 599 -25.45 35.95 89.91
C ASP A 599 -25.19 35.05 91.13
N ASP A 600 -26.25 34.66 91.84
CA ASP A 600 -26.20 33.80 93.02
C ASP A 600 -27.51 33.01 93.17
N PRO A 601 -27.69 31.93 92.39
CA PRO A 601 -28.89 31.10 92.44
C PRO A 601 -28.91 30.20 93.68
N ASP A 602 -30.00 30.21 94.43
CA ASP A 602 -30.18 29.36 95.62
C ASP A 602 -31.26 28.29 95.39
N GLN A 603 -31.35 27.30 96.29
CA GLN A 603 -32.43 26.30 96.33
C GLN A 603 -32.68 25.59 94.99
N TYR A 604 -31.64 25.00 94.40
CA TYR A 604 -31.77 24.19 93.20
C TYR A 604 -30.94 22.91 93.30
N SER A 605 -31.24 21.94 92.43
CA SER A 605 -30.44 20.73 92.29
C SER A 605 -30.22 20.41 90.83
N ALA A 606 -29.11 19.76 90.49
CA ALA A 606 -28.79 19.37 89.13
C ALA A 606 -28.49 17.87 89.03
N ARG A 607 -28.93 17.26 87.93
CA ARG A 607 -28.57 15.90 87.51
C ARG A 607 -27.89 15.95 86.16
N TYR A 608 -26.69 15.36 86.06
CA TYR A 608 -25.91 15.24 84.83
C TYR A 608 -25.81 13.78 84.39
N ARG A 609 -26.05 13.50 83.12
CA ARG A 609 -26.03 12.14 82.54
C ARG A 609 -25.31 12.10 81.20
N GLY A 610 -24.60 11.01 80.94
CA GLY A 610 -23.91 10.79 79.69
C GLY A 610 -22.80 9.75 79.83
N SER A 611 -21.72 9.95 79.12
CA SER A 611 -20.53 9.13 79.19
C SER A 611 -19.25 9.95 79.12
N ILE A 612 -18.16 9.38 79.62
CA ILE A 612 -16.78 9.87 79.51
C ILE A 612 -15.93 8.85 78.75
N THR A 613 -15.19 9.31 77.74
CA THR A 613 -14.28 8.46 76.98
C THR A 613 -12.89 8.47 77.62
N ILE A 614 -12.40 7.28 77.97
CA ILE A 614 -11.06 7.03 78.48
C ILE A 614 -10.16 6.61 77.30
N PRO A 615 -9.20 7.43 76.86
CA PRO A 615 -8.42 7.15 75.65
C PRO A 615 -7.36 6.06 75.85
N THR A 616 -6.91 5.83 77.08
CA THR A 616 -5.90 4.83 77.40
C THR A 616 -6.26 4.18 78.73
N ALA A 617 -6.26 2.86 78.80
CA ALA A 617 -6.53 2.15 80.03
C ALA A 617 -5.48 2.51 81.09
N GLY A 618 -5.91 2.74 82.33
CA GLY A 618 -5.00 3.16 83.40
C GLY A 618 -5.70 3.69 84.64
N GLN A 619 -4.90 4.23 85.56
CA GLN A 619 -5.39 4.84 86.78
C GLN A 619 -5.81 6.30 86.53
N TYR A 620 -7.05 6.63 86.89
CA TYR A 620 -7.64 7.97 86.80
C TYR A 620 -8.09 8.42 88.18
N THR A 621 -7.73 9.64 88.58
CA THR A 621 -8.29 10.27 89.79
C THR A 621 -9.25 11.37 89.39
N PHE A 622 -10.52 11.23 89.77
CA PHE A 622 -11.58 12.22 89.55
C PHE A 622 -11.78 13.06 90.79
N TYR A 623 -12.14 14.33 90.60
CA TYR A 623 -12.44 15.27 91.68
C TYR A 623 -13.77 15.98 91.43
N LEU A 624 -14.58 16.13 92.48
CA LEU A 624 -15.69 17.07 92.53
C LEU A 624 -15.41 18.09 93.62
N ASN A 625 -15.40 19.38 93.27
CA ASN A 625 -15.41 20.49 94.20
C ASN A 625 -16.81 21.09 94.21
N SER A 626 -17.52 21.03 95.33
CA SER A 626 -18.88 21.54 95.42
C SER A 626 -19.19 22.31 96.70
N ASP A 627 -20.12 23.25 96.57
CA ASP A 627 -20.85 24.00 97.60
C ASP A 627 -22.28 24.07 97.04
N ASP A 628 -23.31 23.41 97.58
CA ASP A 628 -23.33 22.41 98.66
C ASP A 628 -23.02 20.95 98.17
N ALA A 629 -24.01 20.05 98.19
CA ALA A 629 -23.82 18.60 98.06
C ALA A 629 -23.55 18.13 96.62
N SER A 630 -22.68 17.13 96.42
CA SER A 630 -22.48 16.46 95.12
C SER A 630 -22.10 14.98 95.19
N TYR A 631 -22.43 14.24 94.13
CA TYR A 631 -22.19 12.80 94.01
C TYR A 631 -21.76 12.40 92.60
N LEU A 632 -20.88 11.42 92.45
CA LEU A 632 -20.46 10.82 91.17
C LEU A 632 -20.69 9.32 91.16
N TRP A 633 -21.31 8.79 90.10
CA TRP A 633 -21.31 7.37 89.76
C TRP A 633 -20.73 7.16 88.36
N LEU A 634 -20.13 5.99 88.15
CA LEU A 634 -19.61 5.56 86.86
C LEU A 634 -20.19 4.20 86.44
N ASP A 635 -20.25 3.97 85.12
CA ASP A 635 -20.63 2.71 84.46
C ASP A 635 -21.96 2.12 84.92
N GLY A 636 -22.00 0.84 85.29
CA GLY A 636 -23.22 0.15 85.70
C GLY A 636 -23.93 0.82 86.87
N ALA A 637 -23.18 1.48 87.76
CA ALA A 637 -23.75 2.26 88.86
C ALA A 637 -24.37 3.59 88.39
N ALA A 638 -23.84 4.18 87.31
CA ALA A 638 -24.42 5.36 86.66
C ALA A 638 -25.69 5.04 85.86
N LEU A 639 -25.84 3.81 85.37
CA LEU A 639 -27.00 3.33 84.61
C LEU A 639 -28.07 2.64 85.47
N ALA A 640 -27.87 2.51 86.78
CA ALA A 640 -28.82 1.85 87.66
C ALA A 640 -30.17 2.59 87.67
N ALA A 641 -31.28 1.85 87.52
CA ALA A 641 -32.63 2.43 87.55
C ALA A 641 -32.94 3.16 88.88
N THR A 642 -32.32 2.72 89.97
CA THR A 642 -32.38 3.36 91.30
C THR A 642 -30.97 3.45 91.89
N PRO A 643 -30.20 4.54 91.67
CA PRO A 643 -28.89 4.71 92.29
C PRO A 643 -29.03 4.86 93.81
N THR A 644 -27.97 4.49 94.55
CA THR A 644 -27.92 4.60 96.02
C THR A 644 -26.73 5.44 96.45
N LEU A 645 -26.83 6.14 97.59
CA LEU A 645 -25.71 6.92 98.13
C LEU A 645 -24.49 6.02 98.44
N ALA A 646 -24.72 4.77 98.83
CA ALA A 646 -23.67 3.80 99.13
C ALA A 646 -22.88 3.34 97.89
N SER A 647 -23.48 3.42 96.69
CA SER A 647 -22.83 3.05 95.44
C SER A 647 -22.12 4.22 94.74
N ALA A 648 -22.13 5.41 95.35
CA ALA A 648 -21.47 6.59 94.79
C ALA A 648 -19.94 6.46 94.89
N SER A 649 -19.25 6.72 93.78
CA SER A 649 -17.79 6.75 93.72
C SER A 649 -17.22 7.99 94.39
N ILE A 650 -17.92 9.12 94.30
CA ILE A 650 -17.68 10.31 95.13
C ILE A 650 -18.97 10.63 95.87
N ASN A 651 -18.85 10.90 97.17
CA ASN A 651 -19.93 11.33 98.04
C ASN A 651 -19.48 12.59 98.80
N ASN A 652 -20.07 13.73 98.44
CA ASN A 652 -19.91 15.02 99.10
C ASN A 652 -21.29 15.43 99.65
N SER A 653 -21.75 14.72 100.69
CA SER A 653 -23.10 14.84 101.24
C SER A 653 -23.33 16.10 102.07
N GLY A 654 -24.59 16.54 102.12
CA GLY A 654 -25.07 17.58 103.05
C GLY A 654 -24.72 19.00 102.63
N ALA A 655 -25.33 19.97 103.32
CA ALA A 655 -25.02 21.39 103.11
C ALA A 655 -23.65 21.74 103.73
N HIS A 656 -22.76 22.33 102.94
CA HIS A 656 -21.40 22.68 103.31
C HIS A 656 -20.81 23.73 102.35
N ALA A 657 -19.95 24.61 102.88
CA ALA A 657 -19.08 25.49 102.08
C ALA A 657 -18.20 24.70 101.07
N PRO A 658 -17.43 25.32 100.16
CA PRO A 658 -16.78 24.60 99.07
C PRO A 658 -15.81 23.51 99.56
N VAL A 659 -16.12 22.26 99.23
CA VAL A 659 -15.33 21.07 99.59
C VAL A 659 -15.00 20.27 98.34
N THR A 660 -13.73 19.90 98.18
CA THR A 660 -13.27 18.96 97.15
C THR A 660 -13.19 17.53 97.69
N LYS A 661 -13.80 16.58 96.98
CA LYS A 661 -13.66 15.14 97.18
C LYS A 661 -13.12 14.48 95.92
N SER A 662 -12.44 13.34 96.08
CA SER A 662 -11.82 12.63 94.96
C SER A 662 -11.94 11.12 95.07
N VAL A 663 -11.85 10.44 93.93
CA VAL A 663 -11.75 8.98 93.85
C VAL A 663 -10.73 8.58 92.79
N THR A 664 -9.91 7.58 93.10
CA THR A 664 -8.95 6.99 92.16
C THR A 664 -9.45 5.62 91.71
N LEU A 665 -9.58 5.43 90.40
CA LEU A 665 -10.14 4.23 89.77
C LEU A 665 -9.23 3.75 88.64
N ASN A 666 -9.19 2.44 88.41
CA ASN A 666 -8.60 1.87 87.21
C ASN A 666 -9.69 1.73 86.16
N LEU A 667 -9.55 2.43 85.03
CA LEU A 667 -10.51 2.41 83.93
C LEU A 667 -9.89 1.77 82.69
N SER A 668 -10.70 1.03 81.94
CA SER A 668 -10.35 0.54 80.61
C SER A 668 -10.33 1.69 79.59
N ALA A 669 -9.65 1.51 78.46
CA ALA A 669 -9.86 2.40 77.33
C ALA A 669 -11.27 2.18 76.76
N GLY A 670 -12.00 3.24 76.44
CA GLY A 670 -13.36 3.18 75.94
C GLY A 670 -14.31 4.17 76.62
N SER A 671 -15.60 4.10 76.27
CA SER A 671 -16.64 4.94 76.86
C SER A 671 -17.15 4.36 78.17
N HIS A 672 -17.24 5.20 79.19
CA HIS A 672 -17.70 4.89 80.53
C HIS A 672 -18.92 5.75 80.89
N ASN A 673 -19.97 5.18 81.45
CA ASN A 673 -21.18 5.97 81.74
C ASN A 673 -20.95 6.88 82.95
N VAL A 674 -21.56 8.08 82.96
CA VAL A 674 -21.39 9.08 84.02
C VAL A 674 -22.76 9.54 84.52
N LEU A 675 -22.92 9.56 85.84
CA LEU A 675 -24.05 10.21 86.52
C LEU A 675 -23.49 11.10 87.64
N ILE A 676 -23.85 12.38 87.64
CA ILE A 676 -23.49 13.32 88.71
C ILE A 676 -24.75 13.97 89.25
N TYR A 677 -24.88 14.03 90.58
CA TYR A 677 -25.87 14.85 91.26
C TYR A 677 -25.20 16.01 91.96
N TYR A 678 -25.90 17.13 92.00
CA TYR A 678 -25.51 18.34 92.71
C TYR A 678 -26.75 19.00 93.34
N GLY A 679 -26.58 19.70 94.45
CA GLY A 679 -27.64 20.46 95.10
C GLY A 679 -27.10 21.63 95.88
N GLU A 680 -27.83 22.73 95.82
CA GLU A 680 -27.56 23.99 96.47
C GLU A 680 -28.72 24.35 97.38
N GLN A 681 -28.44 24.59 98.67
CA GLN A 681 -29.44 25.02 99.64
C GLN A 681 -29.55 26.54 99.70
N ALA A 682 -28.44 27.23 99.99
CA ALA A 682 -28.33 28.68 100.04
C ALA A 682 -26.87 29.12 100.27
N GLY A 683 -26.45 30.21 99.64
CA GLY A 683 -25.13 30.81 99.85
C GLY A 683 -24.27 30.71 98.60
N GLY A 684 -22.96 30.46 98.77
CA GLY A 684 -22.08 30.28 97.62
C GLY A 684 -22.38 28.98 96.90
N ASN A 685 -22.36 28.97 95.57
CA ASN A 685 -22.64 27.74 94.80
C ASN A 685 -21.53 27.44 93.78
N ILE A 686 -20.91 26.27 93.91
CA ILE A 686 -19.77 25.84 93.09
C ILE A 686 -19.95 24.38 92.68
N LEU A 687 -19.55 24.06 91.44
CA LEU A 687 -19.36 22.68 90.98
C LEU A 687 -18.27 22.61 89.91
N THR A 688 -17.14 21.97 90.21
CA THR A 688 -16.12 21.66 89.19
C THR A 688 -15.80 20.17 89.14
N PHE A 689 -15.77 19.60 87.93
CA PHE A 689 -15.38 18.21 87.65
C PHE A 689 -14.03 18.18 86.92
N THR A 690 -13.01 17.62 87.56
CA THR A 690 -11.63 17.51 87.03
C THR A 690 -11.13 16.06 87.08
N TYR A 691 -10.11 15.72 86.29
CA TYR A 691 -9.42 14.43 86.40
C TYR A 691 -7.90 14.56 86.27
N ASN A 692 -7.18 13.54 86.74
CA ASN A 692 -5.76 13.30 86.42
C ASN A 692 -5.57 11.86 85.87
N ALA A 693 -4.89 11.71 84.73
CA ALA A 693 -4.60 10.43 84.07
C ALA A 693 -3.13 10.01 84.30
N GLY A 694 -2.91 8.86 84.93
CA GLY A 694 -1.64 8.12 84.95
C GLY A 694 -0.33 8.92 85.11
N GLY A 695 -0.02 9.40 86.32
CA GLY A 695 1.34 9.81 86.70
C GLY A 695 1.72 11.29 86.53
N ALA A 696 0.79 12.18 86.17
CA ALA A 696 1.04 13.62 86.23
C ALA A 696 1.03 14.15 87.68
N SER A 697 1.88 15.15 87.97
CA SER A 697 1.99 15.80 89.29
C SER A 697 0.62 16.30 89.79
N ALA A 698 0.34 16.14 91.09
CA ALA A 698 -0.91 16.58 91.74
C ALA A 698 -1.19 18.09 91.63
N ALA A 699 -0.24 18.89 91.14
CA ALA A 699 -0.35 20.35 90.99
C ALA A 699 -1.19 20.82 89.78
N VAL A 700 -1.62 19.92 88.88
CA VAL A 700 -2.45 20.28 87.71
C VAL A 700 -3.71 19.42 87.69
N GLN A 701 -4.87 20.03 88.01
CA GLN A 701 -6.20 19.41 87.97
C GLN A 701 -7.02 20.00 86.80
N PRO A 702 -6.79 19.56 85.55
CA PRO A 702 -7.53 20.11 84.42
C PRO A 702 -9.02 19.73 84.51
N ILE A 703 -9.88 20.68 84.14
CA ILE A 703 -11.31 20.42 83.91
C ILE A 703 -11.44 19.27 82.91
N VAL A 704 -12.35 18.33 83.18
CA VAL A 704 -12.66 17.26 82.23
C VAL A 704 -13.11 17.90 80.92
N PRO A 705 -12.35 17.75 79.82
CA PRO A 705 -12.62 18.52 78.63
C PRO A 705 -13.87 18.00 77.94
N ASN A 706 -14.62 18.92 77.31
CA ASN A 706 -15.81 18.61 76.52
C ASN A 706 -15.56 17.50 75.48
N SER A 707 -14.34 17.43 74.96
CA SER A 707 -13.90 16.44 73.96
C SER A 707 -14.06 14.98 74.35
N VAL A 708 -14.11 14.69 75.65
CA VAL A 708 -14.25 13.33 76.18
C VAL A 708 -15.61 13.07 76.81
N LEU A 709 -16.51 14.05 76.87
CA LEU A 709 -17.84 13.90 77.46
C LEU A 709 -18.91 13.79 76.37
N CYS A 710 -19.86 12.87 76.53
CA CYS A 710 -20.94 12.63 75.56
C CYS A 710 -22.32 12.46 76.19
N ALA A 711 -23.31 13.21 75.69
CA ALA A 711 -24.71 13.12 76.11
C ALA A 711 -25.53 12.13 75.27
N THR A 712 -25.19 10.83 75.22
CA THR A 712 -25.79 9.81 74.30
C THR A 712 -26.65 8.71 75.01
N LEU A 713 -27.48 8.00 74.22
CA LEU A 713 -28.37 6.84 74.39
C LEU A 713 -28.03 5.82 73.25
N SER A 714 -28.28 4.50 73.43
CA SER A 714 -27.74 3.38 72.60
C SER A 714 -28.40 3.11 71.21
N ASN A 715 -27.67 2.51 70.22
CA ASN A 715 -27.89 2.34 68.74
C ASN A 715 -28.94 1.28 68.22
N VAL A 716 -29.51 1.46 67.00
CA VAL A 716 -30.56 0.66 66.28
C VAL A 716 -30.07 0.12 64.89
N PRO A 717 -30.57 -1.04 64.36
CA PRO A 717 -30.20 -1.61 63.04
C PRO A 717 -30.61 -0.82 61.76
N PRO A 718 -29.85 -0.91 60.64
CA PRO A 718 -30.21 -0.31 59.33
C PRO A 718 -31.14 -1.19 58.45
N LEU A 719 -31.61 -0.64 57.31
CA LEU A 719 -32.43 -1.31 56.29
C LEU A 719 -31.75 -1.29 54.89
N ALA A 720 -31.70 -2.43 54.20
CA ALA A 720 -31.20 -2.55 52.82
C ALA A 720 -32.33 -2.34 51.77
N VAL A 721 -32.03 -1.72 50.62
CA VAL A 721 -33.03 -1.38 49.58
C VAL A 721 -32.66 -1.98 48.23
N GLY A 722 -33.53 -2.83 47.67
CA GLY A 722 -33.32 -3.48 46.37
C GLY A 722 -33.48 -2.52 45.19
N ASN A 723 -32.66 -2.67 44.16
CA ASN A 723 -32.63 -1.83 42.97
C ASN A 723 -32.57 -2.66 41.67
N THR A 724 -32.96 -2.06 40.54
CA THR A 724 -32.86 -2.67 39.20
C THR A 724 -31.96 -1.83 38.31
N ASN A 725 -30.96 -2.47 37.72
CA ASN A 725 -30.03 -1.86 36.77
C ASN A 725 -30.69 -1.47 35.46
N VAL A 726 -30.07 -0.54 34.73
CA VAL A 726 -30.30 -0.44 33.28
C VAL A 726 -29.94 -1.74 32.56
N ALA A 727 -30.59 -2.03 31.43
CA ALA A 727 -30.33 -3.26 30.70
C ALA A 727 -28.88 -3.35 30.19
N ILE A 728 -28.21 -4.49 30.39
CA ILE A 728 -26.85 -4.77 29.92
C ILE A 728 -26.92 -5.80 28.76
N PRO A 729 -26.34 -5.52 27.59
CA PRO A 729 -26.21 -6.52 26.52
C PRO A 729 -25.41 -7.76 26.98
N ASN A 730 -25.82 -8.97 26.61
CA ASN A 730 -25.13 -10.21 27.01
C ASN A 730 -23.76 -10.46 26.34
N ASN A 731 -23.30 -9.54 25.50
CA ASN A 731 -21.93 -9.47 24.98
C ASN A 731 -21.14 -8.29 25.57
N ALA A 732 -21.73 -7.53 26.49
CA ALA A 732 -21.08 -6.35 27.05
C ALA A 732 -19.82 -6.75 27.83
N GLY A 733 -18.81 -5.89 27.76
CA GLY A 733 -17.69 -5.92 28.70
C GLY A 733 -18.14 -5.58 30.12
N GLN A 734 -17.16 -5.43 31.01
CA GLN A 734 -17.40 -5.02 32.38
C GLN A 734 -18.15 -3.67 32.42
N THR A 735 -19.40 -3.69 32.90
CA THR A 735 -20.31 -2.55 32.87
C THR A 735 -20.67 -2.12 34.29
N THR A 736 -20.54 -0.83 34.60
CA THR A 736 -20.87 -0.29 35.93
C THR A 736 -22.37 -0.37 36.20
N LEU A 737 -22.74 -0.75 37.42
CA LEU A 737 -24.12 -0.84 37.87
C LEU A 737 -24.66 0.54 38.24
N SER A 738 -25.84 0.88 37.72
CA SER A 738 -26.55 2.12 37.96
C SER A 738 -28.08 1.88 37.98
N PRO A 739 -28.78 2.28 39.06
CA PRO A 739 -28.27 2.96 40.25
C PRO A 739 -27.46 2.02 41.16
N SER A 740 -26.56 2.56 42.00
CA SER A 740 -25.75 1.75 42.93
C SER A 740 -26.61 1.04 44.01
N LEU A 741 -25.98 0.18 44.82
CA LEU A 741 -26.59 -0.42 46.02
C LEU A 741 -27.07 0.68 46.98
N ALA A 742 -28.20 0.45 47.65
CA ALA A 742 -28.84 1.44 48.51
C ALA A 742 -29.28 0.85 49.85
N GLY A 743 -29.35 1.69 50.87
CA GLY A 743 -29.86 1.38 52.20
C GLY A 743 -30.19 2.65 52.98
N THR A 744 -31.03 2.54 54.00
CA THR A 744 -31.44 3.63 54.89
C THR A 744 -31.18 3.23 56.33
N ASP A 745 -30.87 4.18 57.19
CA ASP A 745 -30.63 3.94 58.61
C ASP A 745 -31.36 5.00 59.45
N GLN A 746 -31.95 4.59 60.56
CA GLN A 746 -32.88 5.42 61.33
C GLN A 746 -32.15 6.33 62.32
N ASP A 747 -31.03 5.88 62.88
CA ASP A 747 -30.22 6.61 63.84
C ASP A 747 -28.79 6.86 63.37
N GLY A 748 -28.51 6.60 62.08
CA GLY A 748 -27.19 6.75 61.47
C GLY A 748 -27.18 6.78 59.93
N THR A 749 -26.10 6.26 59.34
CA THR A 749 -25.86 6.18 57.90
C THR A 749 -25.32 4.82 57.51
N VAL A 750 -25.67 4.32 56.32
CA VAL A 750 -25.09 3.09 55.77
C VAL A 750 -23.67 3.34 55.23
N THR A 751 -22.67 2.67 55.79
CA THR A 751 -21.25 2.84 55.40
C THR A 751 -20.72 1.70 54.53
N ASN A 752 -21.29 0.51 54.66
CA ASN A 752 -20.84 -0.71 53.96
C ASN A 752 -22.02 -1.57 53.50
N TYR A 753 -21.73 -2.47 52.55
CA TYR A 753 -22.65 -3.51 52.09
C TYR A 753 -21.97 -4.87 52.12
N ALA A 754 -22.67 -5.92 52.54
CA ALA A 754 -22.21 -7.29 52.44
C ALA A 754 -22.91 -7.99 51.27
N ILE A 755 -22.16 -8.56 50.33
CA ILE A 755 -22.73 -9.27 49.18
C ILE A 755 -23.05 -10.72 49.58
N VAL A 756 -24.33 -11.04 49.73
CA VAL A 756 -24.79 -12.30 50.36
C VAL A 756 -24.91 -13.43 49.35
N THR A 757 -25.35 -13.15 48.13
CA THR A 757 -25.34 -14.10 47.01
C THR A 757 -24.67 -13.49 45.79
N LEU A 758 -24.25 -14.33 44.84
CA LEU A 758 -23.65 -13.90 43.58
C LEU A 758 -24.46 -14.44 42.39
N PRO A 759 -24.39 -13.76 41.22
CA PRO A 759 -24.78 -14.37 39.96
C PRO A 759 -24.04 -15.69 39.73
N THR A 760 -24.67 -16.65 39.06
CA THR A 760 -23.98 -17.89 38.67
C THR A 760 -22.92 -17.59 37.61
N ALA A 761 -21.85 -18.40 37.56
CA ALA A 761 -20.80 -18.23 36.55
C ALA A 761 -21.31 -18.31 35.09
N ALA A 762 -22.44 -18.99 34.85
CA ALA A 762 -23.08 -19.05 33.52
C ALA A 762 -23.83 -17.75 33.15
N GLN A 763 -24.20 -16.94 34.14
CA GLN A 763 -24.89 -15.66 33.95
C GLN A 763 -23.90 -14.50 33.85
N GLY A 764 -22.81 -14.52 34.60
CA GLY A 764 -21.77 -13.49 34.59
C GLY A 764 -21.03 -13.37 35.91
N VAL A 765 -20.11 -12.42 35.99
CA VAL A 765 -19.28 -12.17 37.17
C VAL A 765 -19.48 -10.73 37.65
N LEU A 766 -19.76 -10.58 38.95
CA LEU A 766 -19.78 -9.30 39.64
C LEU A 766 -18.33 -8.91 39.99
N ARG A 767 -17.90 -7.69 39.68
CA ARG A 767 -16.53 -7.20 39.87
C ARG A 767 -16.51 -5.82 40.52
N LEU A 768 -15.47 -5.54 41.29
CA LEU A 768 -15.15 -4.18 41.72
C LEU A 768 -14.66 -3.33 40.53
N ALA A 769 -14.58 -2.02 40.71
CA ALA A 769 -14.10 -1.09 39.68
C ALA A 769 -12.68 -1.41 39.16
N ASP A 770 -11.85 -2.04 39.99
CA ASP A 770 -10.49 -2.49 39.64
C ASP A 770 -10.45 -3.82 38.86
N GLY A 771 -11.62 -4.41 38.57
CA GLY A 771 -11.76 -5.68 37.85
C GLY A 771 -11.70 -6.92 38.73
N THR A 772 -11.45 -6.80 40.03
CA THR A 772 -11.42 -7.94 40.97
C THR A 772 -12.81 -8.57 41.08
N ALA A 773 -12.90 -9.90 40.96
CA ALA A 773 -14.16 -10.61 41.13
C ALA A 773 -14.63 -10.53 42.59
N VAL A 774 -15.90 -10.19 42.79
CA VAL A 774 -16.51 -10.14 44.12
C VAL A 774 -16.79 -11.57 44.60
N THR A 775 -16.43 -11.86 45.85
CA THR A 775 -16.68 -13.16 46.48
C THR A 775 -17.93 -13.11 47.35
N GLN A 776 -18.56 -14.28 47.57
CA GLN A 776 -19.71 -14.36 48.46
C GLN A 776 -19.33 -13.94 49.89
N ASN A 777 -20.22 -13.22 50.55
CA ASN A 777 -20.08 -12.58 51.86
C ASN A 777 -19.00 -11.49 51.96
N GLN A 778 -18.50 -11.00 50.82
CA GLN A 778 -17.55 -9.89 50.81
C GLN A 778 -18.24 -8.61 51.28
N VAL A 779 -17.63 -7.94 52.27
CA VAL A 779 -18.02 -6.59 52.69
C VAL A 779 -17.31 -5.57 51.80
N ILE A 780 -18.08 -4.68 51.19
CA ILE A 780 -17.61 -3.60 50.34
C ILE A 780 -18.05 -2.25 50.94
N THR A 781 -17.23 -1.22 50.79
CA THR A 781 -17.58 0.14 51.20
C THR A 781 -18.68 0.72 50.30
N ALA A 782 -19.41 1.73 50.77
CA ALA A 782 -20.35 2.46 49.94
C ALA A 782 -19.69 3.03 48.65
N ALA A 783 -18.42 3.43 48.72
CA ALA A 783 -17.65 3.89 47.56
C ALA A 783 -17.34 2.75 46.56
N GLN A 784 -16.99 1.57 47.05
CA GLN A 784 -16.80 0.38 46.19
C GLN A 784 -18.11 -0.11 45.58
N ALA A 785 -19.23 -0.01 46.31
CA ALA A 785 -20.56 -0.30 45.80
C ALA A 785 -20.96 0.66 44.66
N ALA A 786 -20.55 1.94 44.73
CA ALA A 786 -20.77 2.92 43.66
C ALA A 786 -20.01 2.59 42.35
N GLY A 787 -18.87 1.91 42.46
CA GLY A 787 -18.07 1.42 41.33
C GLY A 787 -18.27 -0.05 40.99
N LEU A 788 -19.33 -0.68 41.52
CA LEU A 788 -19.60 -2.09 41.30
C LEU A 788 -19.98 -2.33 39.84
N THR A 789 -19.43 -3.38 39.24
CA THR A 789 -19.62 -3.69 37.82
C THR A 789 -20.09 -5.12 37.63
N PHE A 790 -20.80 -5.37 36.53
CA PHE A 790 -21.19 -6.69 36.10
C PHE A 790 -20.68 -6.96 34.69
N GLN A 791 -20.10 -8.14 34.50
CA GLN A 791 -19.69 -8.64 33.19
C GLN A 791 -20.50 -9.91 32.90
N PRO A 792 -21.46 -9.86 31.97
CA PRO A 792 -22.17 -11.05 31.50
C PRO A 792 -21.19 -12.09 30.94
N THR A 793 -21.49 -13.37 31.13
CA THR A 793 -20.76 -14.43 30.43
C THR A 793 -21.19 -14.44 28.96
N PHE A 794 -20.24 -14.37 28.03
CA PHE A 794 -20.55 -14.35 26.60
C PHE A 794 -21.45 -15.55 26.23
N GLY A 795 -22.60 -15.28 25.60
CA GLY A 795 -23.59 -16.30 25.27
C GLY A 795 -24.62 -16.59 26.37
N SER A 796 -24.61 -15.86 27.49
CA SER A 796 -25.63 -16.01 28.54
C SER A 796 -27.03 -15.76 27.98
N VAL A 797 -27.99 -16.59 28.39
CA VAL A 797 -29.40 -16.45 27.99
C VAL A 797 -29.93 -15.10 28.49
N PRO A 798 -30.53 -14.26 27.62
CA PRO A 798 -31.15 -13.01 28.03
C PRO A 798 -32.20 -13.23 29.13
N GLY A 799 -32.20 -12.36 30.13
CA GLY A 799 -33.05 -12.48 31.32
C GLY A 799 -32.51 -11.69 32.50
N ASN A 800 -33.27 -11.65 33.59
CA ASN A 800 -32.86 -10.95 34.80
C ASN A 800 -31.84 -11.79 35.58
N VAL A 801 -30.64 -11.24 35.76
CA VAL A 801 -29.62 -11.75 36.68
C VAL A 801 -29.78 -11.05 38.02
N THR A 802 -29.70 -11.78 39.14
CA THR A 802 -29.90 -11.19 40.47
C THR A 802 -28.80 -11.57 41.44
N PHE A 803 -28.59 -10.72 42.44
CA PHE A 803 -27.77 -11.02 43.62
C PHE A 803 -28.37 -10.32 44.85
N THR A 804 -28.02 -10.77 46.05
CA THR A 804 -28.56 -10.21 47.31
C THR A 804 -27.48 -9.59 48.17
N PHE A 805 -27.84 -8.64 49.02
CA PHE A 805 -26.90 -7.91 49.88
C PHE A 805 -27.54 -7.41 51.19
N SER A 806 -26.75 -7.22 52.24
CA SER A 806 -27.13 -6.49 53.47
C SER A 806 -26.50 -5.10 53.50
N ALA A 807 -27.17 -4.15 54.15
CA ALA A 807 -26.60 -2.84 54.50
C ALA A 807 -25.96 -2.91 55.89
N ILE A 808 -24.89 -2.15 56.12
CA ILE A 808 -24.19 -2.05 57.40
C ILE A 808 -24.08 -0.57 57.76
N ASP A 809 -24.52 -0.22 58.95
CA ASP A 809 -24.53 1.17 59.45
C ASP A 809 -23.13 1.63 59.94
N ASN A 810 -23.04 2.91 60.30
CA ASN A 810 -21.85 3.52 60.87
C ASN A 810 -21.52 3.04 62.30
N ALA A 811 -22.37 2.19 62.90
CA ALA A 811 -22.10 1.47 64.15
C ALA A 811 -21.69 0.00 63.91
N GLY A 812 -21.54 -0.42 62.64
CA GLY A 812 -21.12 -1.77 62.26
C GLY A 812 -22.23 -2.82 62.35
N GLN A 813 -23.48 -2.39 62.50
CA GLN A 813 -24.63 -3.27 62.63
C GLN A 813 -25.22 -3.62 61.25
N TYR A 814 -25.60 -4.88 61.06
CA TYR A 814 -26.15 -5.38 59.81
C TYR A 814 -27.66 -5.17 59.75
N SER A 815 -28.18 -4.95 58.55
CA SER A 815 -29.62 -4.94 58.32
C SER A 815 -30.25 -6.29 58.66
N ASN A 816 -31.42 -6.25 59.28
CA ASN A 816 -32.14 -7.45 59.71
C ASN A 816 -32.62 -8.33 58.53
N GLU A 817 -32.77 -7.73 57.34
CA GLU A 817 -33.13 -8.42 56.10
C GLU A 817 -32.13 -8.09 54.97
N VAL A 818 -32.05 -8.98 53.97
CA VAL A 818 -31.24 -8.80 52.76
C VAL A 818 -32.09 -8.22 51.62
N ALA A 819 -31.50 -7.36 50.80
CA ALA A 819 -32.14 -6.79 49.61
C ALA A 819 -31.66 -7.49 48.32
N THR A 820 -32.51 -7.55 47.31
CA THR A 820 -32.18 -8.12 45.98
C THR A 820 -31.87 -7.01 44.97
N TYR A 821 -30.74 -7.13 44.29
CA TYR A 821 -30.36 -6.29 43.15
C TYR A 821 -30.60 -7.05 41.84
N THR A 822 -31.29 -6.43 40.88
CA THR A 822 -31.68 -7.05 39.60
C THR A 822 -30.95 -6.40 38.43
N ILE A 823 -30.40 -7.21 37.52
CA ILE A 823 -29.68 -6.78 36.33
C ILE A 823 -30.42 -7.37 35.11
N PRO A 824 -31.19 -6.57 34.36
CA PRO A 824 -31.77 -7.04 33.10
C PRO A 824 -30.66 -7.26 32.07
N VAL A 825 -30.48 -8.50 31.61
CA VAL A 825 -29.54 -8.83 30.52
C VAL A 825 -30.33 -9.03 29.22
N ILE A 826 -29.99 -8.27 28.18
CA ILE A 826 -30.68 -8.29 26.88
C ILE A 826 -29.84 -8.96 25.79
N ALA A 827 -30.52 -9.48 24.76
CA ALA A 827 -29.88 -10.11 23.61
C ALA A 827 -29.08 -9.09 22.78
N SER A 828 -27.90 -9.50 22.31
CA SER A 828 -27.09 -8.71 21.39
C SER A 828 -26.53 -9.56 20.24
N ALA A 829 -26.56 -9.02 19.03
CA ALA A 829 -25.86 -9.55 17.87
C ALA A 829 -24.58 -8.74 17.59
N ASP A 830 -23.81 -9.13 16.57
CA ASP A 830 -22.68 -8.35 16.03
C ASP A 830 -22.51 -8.76 14.57
N VAL A 831 -23.09 -7.99 13.64
CA VAL A 831 -23.04 -8.31 12.20
C VAL A 831 -21.93 -7.55 11.51
N THR A 832 -21.09 -8.25 10.77
CA THR A 832 -19.93 -7.69 10.08
C THR A 832 -19.97 -8.02 8.60
N THR A 833 -19.24 -7.26 7.79
CA THR A 833 -19.13 -7.53 6.36
C THR A 833 -17.69 -7.44 5.86
N THR A 834 -17.37 -8.23 4.85
CA THR A 834 -16.12 -8.15 4.08
C THR A 834 -16.42 -8.19 2.59
N LEU A 835 -15.55 -7.55 1.80
CA LEU A 835 -15.69 -7.44 0.36
C LEU A 835 -14.36 -7.77 -0.32
N ALA A 836 -14.37 -8.69 -1.28
CA ALA A 836 -13.19 -9.10 -2.04
C ALA A 836 -13.50 -9.24 -3.52
N GLY A 837 -12.49 -9.03 -4.37
CA GLY A 837 -12.60 -9.23 -5.82
C GLY A 837 -11.50 -8.50 -6.60
N PRO A 838 -11.63 -8.40 -7.93
CA PRO A 838 -10.60 -7.82 -8.80
C PRO A 838 -10.30 -6.34 -8.50
N ALA A 839 -9.01 -6.02 -8.32
CA ALA A 839 -8.53 -4.64 -8.11
C ALA A 839 -8.45 -3.81 -9.40
N VAL A 840 -8.44 -4.48 -10.57
CA VAL A 840 -8.39 -3.84 -11.89
C VAL A 840 -9.55 -4.36 -12.72
N LEU A 841 -10.28 -3.43 -13.32
CA LEU A 841 -11.43 -3.66 -14.18
C LEU A 841 -11.15 -3.04 -15.55
N ASN A 842 -11.78 -3.58 -16.59
CA ASN A 842 -11.64 -3.08 -17.96
C ASN A 842 -12.98 -2.51 -18.40
N ALA A 843 -12.99 -1.24 -18.86
CA ALA A 843 -14.21 -0.54 -19.26
C ALA A 843 -15.03 -1.35 -20.29
N GLY A 844 -16.33 -1.50 -20.06
CA GLY A 844 -17.25 -2.25 -20.92
C GLY A 844 -17.07 -3.77 -20.96
N GLN A 845 -16.15 -4.33 -20.15
CA GLN A 845 -15.89 -5.77 -20.08
C GLN A 845 -16.51 -6.41 -18.82
N PRO A 846 -16.64 -7.75 -18.75
CA PRO A 846 -17.07 -8.43 -17.53
C PRO A 846 -16.12 -8.13 -16.36
N SER A 847 -16.69 -7.86 -15.18
CA SER A 847 -15.93 -7.46 -14.00
C SER A 847 -15.12 -8.58 -13.34
N GLY A 848 -15.37 -9.83 -13.71
CA GLY A 848 -15.03 -10.99 -12.88
C GLY A 848 -15.92 -11.08 -11.63
N ASN A 849 -15.64 -12.05 -10.76
CA ASN A 849 -16.45 -12.33 -9.57
C ASN A 849 -15.95 -11.54 -8.36
N PHE A 850 -16.86 -10.82 -7.72
CA PHE A 850 -16.71 -10.28 -6.38
C PHE A 850 -17.41 -11.19 -5.37
N THR A 851 -16.93 -11.15 -4.13
CA THR A 851 -17.48 -11.90 -3.00
C THR A 851 -17.77 -10.94 -1.86
N ALA A 852 -19.03 -10.89 -1.43
CA ALA A 852 -19.46 -10.20 -0.23
C ALA A 852 -19.82 -11.24 0.84
N THR A 853 -19.20 -11.14 2.01
CA THR A 853 -19.40 -12.07 3.12
C THR A 853 -19.94 -11.31 4.32
N PHE A 854 -21.01 -11.82 4.91
CA PHE A 854 -21.73 -11.23 6.03
C PHE A 854 -21.79 -12.23 7.18
N THR A 855 -21.28 -11.85 8.35
CA THR A 855 -21.12 -12.77 9.49
C THR A 855 -21.71 -12.15 10.75
N ASN A 856 -22.47 -12.93 11.53
CA ASN A 856 -22.86 -12.55 12.88
C ASN A 856 -21.89 -13.16 13.90
N ASN A 857 -20.95 -12.34 14.40
CA ASN A 857 -19.98 -12.74 15.43
C ASN A 857 -20.56 -12.67 16.85
N GLY A 858 -21.77 -12.12 17.00
CA GLY A 858 -22.43 -11.92 18.28
C GLY A 858 -23.04 -13.21 18.84
N PRO A 859 -23.30 -13.26 20.16
CA PRO A 859 -23.81 -14.45 20.83
C PRO A 859 -25.28 -14.77 20.53
N ASN A 860 -26.05 -13.82 19.97
CA ASN A 860 -27.45 -14.05 19.62
C ASN A 860 -27.74 -13.86 18.14
N GLN A 861 -28.88 -14.38 17.70
CA GLN A 861 -29.41 -14.16 16.36
C GLN A 861 -29.63 -12.67 16.08
N ALA A 862 -29.06 -12.20 14.97
CA ALA A 862 -29.38 -10.91 14.38
C ALA A 862 -30.73 -11.02 13.66
N ASN A 863 -31.67 -10.12 13.95
CA ASN A 863 -32.97 -10.04 13.30
C ASN A 863 -33.05 -8.79 12.41
N GLY A 864 -33.95 -8.78 11.43
CA GLY A 864 -34.07 -7.66 10.48
C GLY A 864 -32.76 -7.38 9.73
N VAL A 865 -32.00 -8.44 9.41
CA VAL A 865 -30.69 -8.32 8.77
C VAL A 865 -30.85 -7.82 7.34
N THR A 866 -30.22 -6.69 7.04
CA THR A 866 -30.13 -6.13 5.68
C THR A 866 -28.69 -6.24 5.22
N GLN A 867 -28.47 -6.81 4.04
CA GLN A 867 -27.15 -7.10 3.47
C GLN A 867 -27.11 -6.46 2.09
N GLN A 868 -26.25 -5.48 1.90
CA GLN A 868 -26.21 -4.68 0.68
C GLN A 868 -24.80 -4.50 0.16
N VAL A 869 -24.68 -4.37 -1.16
CA VAL A 869 -23.47 -3.91 -1.84
C VAL A 869 -23.85 -2.83 -2.83
N THR A 870 -23.20 -1.68 -2.73
CA THR A 870 -23.25 -0.63 -3.75
C THR A 870 -22.18 -0.93 -4.81
N ILE A 871 -22.60 -1.10 -6.06
CA ILE A 871 -21.74 -1.33 -7.22
C ILE A 871 -21.48 0.00 -7.97
N PRO A 872 -20.46 0.07 -8.86
CA PRO A 872 -20.16 1.30 -9.59
C PRO A 872 -21.36 1.80 -10.40
N ALA A 873 -21.59 3.11 -10.40
CA ALA A 873 -22.66 3.72 -11.18
C ALA A 873 -22.47 3.44 -12.68
N GLY A 874 -23.54 3.03 -13.35
CA GLY A 874 -23.52 2.66 -14.77
C GLY A 874 -23.10 1.21 -15.04
N ALA A 875 -22.88 0.40 -14.02
CA ALA A 875 -22.73 -1.05 -14.18
C ALA A 875 -24.02 -1.67 -14.76
N THR A 876 -23.87 -2.59 -15.70
CA THR A 876 -24.99 -3.30 -16.37
C THR A 876 -24.81 -4.82 -16.27
N ASN A 877 -25.80 -5.61 -16.70
CA ASN A 877 -25.75 -7.08 -16.68
C ASN A 877 -25.32 -7.66 -15.33
N VAL A 878 -25.91 -7.15 -14.24
CA VAL A 878 -25.55 -7.59 -12.88
C VAL A 878 -26.03 -9.02 -12.68
N LEU A 879 -25.13 -9.87 -12.21
CA LEU A 879 -25.38 -11.26 -11.89
C LEU A 879 -25.09 -11.47 -10.41
N VAL A 880 -26.01 -12.09 -9.68
CA VAL A 880 -25.80 -12.54 -8.29
C VAL A 880 -25.91 -14.05 -8.25
N ASN A 881 -24.86 -14.72 -7.78
CA ASN A 881 -24.70 -16.18 -7.82
C ASN A 881 -24.99 -16.77 -9.22
N GLY A 882 -24.62 -16.03 -10.27
CA GLY A 882 -24.83 -16.41 -11.67
C GLY A 882 -26.23 -16.13 -12.24
N VAL A 883 -27.15 -15.53 -11.49
CA VAL A 883 -28.52 -15.19 -11.93
C VAL A 883 -28.65 -13.69 -12.15
N ALA A 884 -29.35 -13.28 -13.21
CA ALA A 884 -29.58 -11.87 -13.51
C ALA A 884 -30.31 -11.16 -12.36
N PHE A 885 -29.78 -10.01 -11.97
CA PHE A 885 -30.30 -9.19 -10.88
C PHE A 885 -30.45 -7.74 -11.34
N THR A 886 -31.55 -7.08 -10.97
CA THR A 886 -31.77 -5.67 -11.29
C THR A 886 -31.52 -4.83 -10.04
N PRO A 887 -30.40 -4.09 -9.94
CA PRO A 887 -30.11 -3.25 -8.79
C PRO A 887 -31.03 -2.03 -8.74
N THR A 888 -31.40 -1.60 -7.53
CA THR A 888 -32.08 -0.33 -7.32
C THR A 888 -31.03 0.71 -6.92
N ASN A 889 -30.94 1.84 -7.64
CA ASN A 889 -29.95 2.89 -7.36
C ASN A 889 -28.49 2.39 -7.26
N ASN A 890 -28.09 1.42 -8.09
CA ASN A 890 -26.78 0.75 -8.06
C ASN A 890 -26.50 -0.03 -6.76
N VAL A 891 -27.53 -0.41 -6.00
CA VAL A 891 -27.42 -1.25 -4.82
C VAL A 891 -27.97 -2.63 -5.13
N ILE A 892 -27.16 -3.65 -4.85
CA ILE A 892 -27.57 -5.03 -4.74
C ILE A 892 -28.04 -5.23 -3.31
N ASP A 893 -29.33 -5.52 -3.14
CA ASP A 893 -29.91 -5.93 -1.87
C ASP A 893 -30.12 -7.45 -1.87
N PHE A 894 -29.41 -8.14 -0.98
CA PHE A 894 -29.46 -9.60 -0.86
C PHE A 894 -30.67 -10.08 -0.04
N ALA A 895 -31.59 -9.19 0.37
CA ALA A 895 -32.78 -9.53 1.17
C ALA A 895 -33.69 -10.59 0.54
N THR A 896 -33.74 -10.70 -0.79
CA THR A 896 -34.53 -11.75 -1.47
C THR A 896 -33.82 -13.10 -1.55
N LEU A 897 -32.52 -13.15 -1.23
CA LEU A 897 -31.64 -14.30 -1.39
C LEU A 897 -31.19 -14.92 -0.07
N SER A 898 -31.56 -14.31 1.07
CA SER A 898 -31.27 -14.84 2.39
C SER A 898 -32.36 -14.53 3.40
N SER A 899 -32.36 -15.27 4.50
CA SER A 899 -33.23 -15.00 5.64
C SER A 899 -32.97 -13.59 6.19
N SER A 900 -34.02 -12.91 6.65
CA SER A 900 -33.91 -11.66 7.42
C SER A 900 -33.33 -11.87 8.82
N THR A 901 -32.79 -13.05 9.10
CA THR A 901 -32.13 -13.40 10.36
C THR A 901 -30.78 -14.06 10.08
N LEU A 902 -29.79 -13.79 10.94
CA LEU A 902 -28.47 -14.42 10.89
C LEU A 902 -28.15 -14.99 12.27
N ALA A 903 -28.10 -16.32 12.39
CA ALA A 903 -27.82 -17.00 13.66
C ALA A 903 -26.41 -16.65 14.18
N SER A 904 -26.17 -16.85 15.47
CA SER A 904 -24.83 -16.65 16.07
C SER A 904 -23.79 -17.53 15.38
N GLY A 905 -22.66 -16.93 14.99
CA GLY A 905 -21.58 -17.58 14.23
C GLY A 905 -21.90 -17.90 12.76
N ALA A 906 -23.14 -17.65 12.30
CA ALA A 906 -23.52 -17.93 10.92
C ALA A 906 -22.92 -16.89 9.97
N THR A 907 -22.62 -17.35 8.75
CA THR A 907 -22.06 -16.53 7.68
C THR A 907 -22.84 -16.76 6.39
N ASN A 908 -23.28 -15.68 5.76
CA ASN A 908 -23.77 -15.67 4.38
C ASN A 908 -22.65 -15.20 3.46
N THR A 909 -22.48 -15.84 2.31
CA THR A 909 -21.53 -15.42 1.28
C THR A 909 -22.24 -15.35 -0.05
N PHE A 910 -22.14 -14.21 -0.72
CA PHE A 910 -22.70 -13.99 -2.06
C PHE A 910 -21.59 -13.67 -3.04
N THR A 911 -21.71 -14.26 -4.22
CA THR A 911 -20.89 -13.89 -5.36
C THR A 911 -21.69 -12.99 -6.28
N TYR A 912 -21.07 -11.96 -6.82
CA TYR A 912 -21.72 -11.11 -7.82
C TYR A 912 -20.72 -10.65 -8.87
N SER A 913 -21.23 -10.34 -10.07
CA SER A 913 -20.46 -9.79 -11.18
C SER A 913 -21.33 -8.83 -11.98
N PHE A 914 -20.72 -8.01 -12.82
CA PHE A 914 -21.42 -7.06 -13.67
C PHE A 914 -20.56 -6.73 -14.90
N THR A 915 -21.16 -6.11 -15.91
CA THR A 915 -20.40 -5.44 -16.98
C THR A 915 -19.94 -4.08 -16.46
N VAL A 916 -18.63 -3.86 -16.49
CA VAL A 916 -17.97 -2.67 -15.96
C VAL A 916 -18.42 -1.44 -16.76
N PRO A 917 -18.73 -0.30 -16.10
CA PRO A 917 -19.11 0.91 -16.81
C PRO A 917 -17.99 1.42 -17.72
N ASN A 918 -18.36 2.25 -18.70
CA ASN A 918 -17.41 2.78 -19.69
C ASN A 918 -16.53 3.93 -19.13
N THR A 919 -16.77 4.35 -17.89
CA THR A 919 -16.03 5.42 -17.21
C THR A 919 -14.71 4.90 -16.64
N THR A 920 -13.60 5.53 -17.01
CA THR A 920 -12.27 5.19 -16.51
C THR A 920 -11.97 5.88 -15.18
N GLY A 921 -11.11 5.28 -14.37
CA GLY A 921 -10.65 5.85 -13.10
C GLY A 921 -10.91 4.92 -11.92
N THR A 922 -10.76 5.46 -10.71
CA THR A 922 -10.94 4.70 -9.47
C THR A 922 -12.40 4.69 -9.06
N VAL A 923 -12.94 3.51 -8.78
CA VAL A 923 -14.28 3.30 -8.26
C VAL A 923 -14.21 2.56 -6.93
N MET A 924 -15.11 2.91 -6.01
CA MET A 924 -15.25 2.26 -4.72
C MET A 924 -16.57 1.52 -4.67
N GLN A 925 -16.52 0.25 -4.28
CA GLN A 925 -17.68 -0.54 -3.90
C GLN A 925 -17.78 -0.54 -2.38
N ASN A 926 -18.99 -0.44 -1.87
CA ASN A 926 -19.25 -0.41 -0.44
C ASN A 926 -20.24 -1.52 -0.10
N SER A 927 -19.84 -2.45 0.76
CA SER A 927 -20.72 -3.43 1.36
C SER A 927 -21.16 -2.95 2.72
N THR A 928 -22.43 -3.12 3.05
CA THR A 928 -23.01 -2.71 4.33
C THR A 928 -23.91 -3.81 4.88
N VAL A 929 -23.86 -4.00 6.20
CA VAL A 929 -24.79 -4.89 6.91
C VAL A 929 -25.40 -4.17 8.11
N THR A 930 -26.70 -4.38 8.33
CA THR A 930 -27.42 -3.80 9.48
C THR A 930 -28.37 -4.83 10.09
N THR A 931 -28.75 -4.65 11.36
CA THR A 931 -29.71 -5.50 12.08
C THR A 931 -30.57 -4.65 13.02
N THR A 932 -31.78 -5.11 13.34
CA THR A 932 -32.65 -4.52 14.37
C THR A 932 -32.38 -5.08 15.77
N THR A 933 -31.64 -6.18 15.89
CA THR A 933 -31.12 -6.63 17.19
C THR A 933 -30.05 -5.65 17.64
N SER A 934 -30.01 -5.28 18.92
CA SER A 934 -28.92 -4.45 19.46
C SER A 934 -27.57 -5.06 19.12
N GLN A 935 -26.63 -4.24 18.64
CA GLN A 935 -25.27 -4.72 18.29
C GLN A 935 -24.30 -4.68 19.48
N GLY A 936 -24.68 -4.02 20.57
CA GLY A 936 -23.80 -3.83 21.72
C GLY A 936 -22.53 -3.05 21.34
N PRO A 937 -21.44 -3.15 22.12
CA PRO A 937 -20.15 -2.56 21.77
C PRO A 937 -19.49 -3.37 20.64
N ASN A 938 -19.65 -2.89 19.40
CA ASN A 938 -19.11 -3.52 18.19
C ASN A 938 -17.67 -3.04 17.89
N SER A 939 -16.75 -3.98 17.67
CA SER A 939 -15.32 -3.71 17.39
C SER A 939 -14.91 -3.95 15.94
N LEU A 940 -15.75 -4.63 15.16
CA LEU A 940 -15.54 -4.92 13.75
C LEU A 940 -16.45 -4.05 12.88
N THR A 941 -16.14 -3.92 11.61
CA THR A 941 -16.83 -2.96 10.74
C THR A 941 -18.07 -3.57 10.08
N ASP A 942 -19.19 -2.86 10.22
CA ASP A 942 -20.46 -3.16 9.54
C ASP A 942 -20.46 -2.69 8.08
N THR A 943 -19.33 -2.12 7.65
CA THR A 943 -19.10 -1.64 6.29
C THR A 943 -17.74 -2.13 5.80
N ALA A 944 -17.66 -2.47 4.51
CA ALA A 944 -16.41 -2.86 3.86
C ALA A 944 -16.29 -2.18 2.50
N ASN A 945 -15.17 -1.49 2.28
CA ASN A 945 -14.90 -0.79 1.04
C ASN A 945 -13.86 -1.56 0.21
N LEU A 946 -14.16 -1.75 -1.08
CA LEU A 946 -13.21 -2.29 -2.05
C LEU A 946 -13.01 -1.28 -3.16
N THR A 947 -11.76 -0.84 -3.33
CA THR A 947 -11.38 0.06 -4.41
C THR A 947 -10.89 -0.74 -5.61
N SER A 948 -11.47 -0.47 -6.78
CA SER A 948 -11.04 -1.02 -8.06
C SER A 948 -10.69 0.12 -9.02
N THR A 949 -9.76 -0.12 -9.95
CA THR A 949 -9.43 0.84 -11.01
C THR A 949 -9.94 0.35 -12.35
N ILE A 950 -10.78 1.14 -13.00
CA ILE A 950 -11.28 0.89 -14.35
C ILE A 950 -10.29 1.47 -15.37
N LYS A 951 -9.68 0.59 -16.17
CA LYS A 951 -8.77 0.93 -17.27
C LYS A 951 -9.55 1.12 -18.58
N ALA A 952 -9.05 2.03 -19.42
CA ALA A 952 -9.58 2.28 -20.75
C ALA A 952 -9.41 1.06 -21.65
N VAL A 953 -10.45 0.73 -22.41
CA VAL A 953 -10.42 -0.29 -23.48
C VAL A 953 -10.99 0.32 -24.76
N ALA A 954 -10.17 0.30 -25.81
CA ALA A 954 -10.58 0.66 -27.17
C ALA A 954 -10.87 -0.61 -27.99
N ASP A 955 -11.43 -0.44 -29.18
CA ASP A 955 -11.53 -1.47 -30.22
C ASP A 955 -11.50 -0.69 -31.54
N VAL A 956 -10.30 -0.53 -32.11
CA VAL A 956 -10.19 0.09 -33.42
C VAL A 956 -10.58 -0.92 -34.49
N ALA A 957 -11.08 -0.43 -35.61
CA ALA A 957 -11.50 -1.31 -36.69
C ALA A 957 -11.27 -0.64 -38.02
N THR A 958 -11.00 -1.44 -39.05
CA THR A 958 -10.93 -0.93 -40.42
C THR A 958 -11.72 -1.79 -41.40
N THR A 959 -12.31 -1.12 -42.39
CA THR A 959 -12.83 -1.78 -43.59
C THR A 959 -12.28 -1.09 -44.83
N ILE A 960 -12.14 -1.85 -45.92
CA ILE A 960 -11.78 -1.32 -47.23
C ILE A 960 -12.70 -1.92 -48.28
N THR A 961 -13.30 -1.07 -49.11
CA THR A 961 -14.23 -1.49 -50.16
C THR A 961 -13.82 -0.90 -51.51
N PRO A 962 -13.82 -1.69 -52.60
CA PRO A 962 -13.50 -1.18 -53.92
C PRO A 962 -14.71 -0.48 -54.54
N SER A 963 -14.48 0.57 -55.33
CA SER A 963 -15.57 1.25 -56.06
C SER A 963 -16.21 0.40 -57.16
N ALA A 964 -15.48 -0.62 -57.66
CA ALA A 964 -15.97 -1.61 -58.61
C ALA A 964 -15.13 -2.90 -58.53
N SER A 965 -15.71 -4.04 -58.92
CA SER A 965 -14.99 -5.34 -58.97
C SER A 965 -13.95 -5.43 -60.09
N SER A 966 -14.11 -4.61 -61.15
CA SER A 966 -13.11 -4.44 -62.20
C SER A 966 -13.11 -3.02 -62.78
N VAL A 967 -11.94 -2.54 -63.19
CA VAL A 967 -11.75 -1.23 -63.84
C VAL A 967 -10.88 -1.43 -65.08
N ALA A 968 -11.20 -0.74 -66.18
CA ALA A 968 -10.39 -0.79 -67.39
C ALA A 968 -8.96 -0.27 -67.12
N ASN A 969 -7.95 -0.96 -67.62
CA ASN A 969 -6.55 -0.57 -67.45
C ASN A 969 -6.33 0.86 -67.98
N GLY A 970 -5.64 1.70 -67.21
CA GLY A 970 -5.44 3.12 -67.50
C GLY A 970 -6.57 4.07 -67.05
N GLN A 971 -7.70 3.56 -66.54
CA GLN A 971 -8.79 4.39 -65.98
C GLN A 971 -8.66 4.57 -64.47
N THR A 972 -9.35 5.57 -63.91
CA THR A 972 -9.36 5.82 -62.45
C THR A 972 -10.12 4.73 -61.70
N ALA A 973 -9.46 4.13 -60.72
CA ALA A 973 -10.03 3.20 -59.74
C ALA A 973 -9.98 3.83 -58.33
N SER A 974 -10.78 3.34 -57.37
CA SER A 974 -10.71 3.83 -55.99
C SER A 974 -11.09 2.80 -54.94
N PHE A 975 -10.53 2.97 -53.74
CA PHE A 975 -10.91 2.29 -52.51
C PHE A 975 -11.53 3.28 -51.53
N THR A 976 -12.61 2.87 -50.86
CA THR A 976 -13.14 3.56 -49.68
C THR A 976 -12.68 2.83 -48.43
N VAL A 977 -11.96 3.53 -47.57
CA VAL A 977 -11.38 3.01 -46.32
C VAL A 977 -12.12 3.65 -45.16
N THR A 978 -12.63 2.83 -44.25
CA THR A 978 -13.25 3.29 -43.02
C THR A 978 -12.37 2.89 -41.85
N LEU A 979 -12.15 3.83 -40.92
CA LEU A 979 -11.38 3.67 -39.70
C LEU A 979 -12.29 4.05 -38.54
N ALA A 980 -12.52 3.14 -37.59
CA ALA A 980 -13.46 3.35 -36.49
C ALA A 980 -12.82 3.00 -35.14
N ASN A 981 -13.43 3.49 -34.06
CA ASN A 981 -13.26 2.97 -32.71
C ASN A 981 -14.62 2.52 -32.18
N ASN A 982 -14.88 1.21 -32.23
CA ASN A 982 -16.11 0.58 -31.75
C ASN A 982 -16.08 0.34 -30.23
N GLY A 983 -14.92 0.53 -29.60
CA GLY A 983 -14.71 0.26 -28.19
C GLY A 983 -15.36 1.30 -27.27
N PRO A 984 -15.57 0.94 -25.98
CA PRO A 984 -16.24 1.80 -25.01
C PRO A 984 -15.41 3.01 -24.56
N SER A 985 -14.08 2.99 -24.76
CA SER A 985 -13.17 4.09 -24.40
C SER A 985 -12.52 4.74 -25.62
N SER A 986 -11.98 5.95 -25.45
CA SER A 986 -11.23 6.63 -26.51
C SER A 986 -9.92 5.90 -26.84
N ALA A 987 -9.66 5.72 -28.13
CA ALA A 987 -8.43 5.14 -28.66
C ALA A 987 -7.39 6.26 -28.90
N ALA A 988 -6.26 6.22 -28.20
CA ALA A 988 -5.19 7.20 -28.32
C ALA A 988 -4.07 6.68 -29.22
N GLY A 989 -3.40 7.59 -29.95
CA GLY A 989 -2.31 7.20 -30.84
C GLY A 989 -2.78 6.30 -31.99
N VAL A 990 -4.00 6.53 -32.48
CA VAL A 990 -4.56 5.75 -33.59
C VAL A 990 -3.79 6.05 -34.86
N VAL A 991 -3.24 5.01 -35.49
CA VAL A 991 -2.50 5.10 -36.75
C VAL A 991 -3.14 4.15 -37.74
N GLY A 992 -3.71 4.71 -38.81
CA GLY A 992 -4.21 3.96 -39.95
C GLY A 992 -3.19 3.95 -41.10
N THR A 993 -3.07 2.82 -41.80
CA THR A 993 -2.30 2.73 -43.04
C THR A 993 -3.05 1.92 -44.10
N VAL A 994 -2.74 2.14 -45.37
CA VAL A 994 -3.24 1.32 -46.49
C VAL A 994 -2.06 0.95 -47.37
N GLN A 995 -1.76 -0.33 -47.47
CA GLN A 995 -0.79 -0.86 -48.41
C GLN A 995 -1.47 -1.04 -49.77
N LEU A 996 -1.00 -0.29 -50.76
CA LEU A 996 -1.38 -0.41 -52.18
C LEU A 996 -0.23 -1.05 -52.97
N PRO A 997 -0.44 -1.48 -54.23
CA PRO A 997 0.64 -1.83 -55.12
C PRO A 997 1.69 -0.70 -55.25
N ILE A 998 2.96 -1.08 -55.33
CA ILE A 998 4.07 -0.14 -55.52
C ILE A 998 3.95 0.53 -56.89
N GLY A 999 4.25 1.83 -56.97
CA GLY A 999 4.33 2.56 -58.24
C GLY A 999 2.98 2.90 -58.88
N LEU A 1000 1.86 2.88 -58.14
CA LEU A 1000 0.59 3.39 -58.67
C LEU A 1000 0.70 4.88 -59.01
N ALA A 1001 0.27 5.23 -60.22
CA ALA A 1001 0.19 6.60 -60.68
C ALA A 1001 -1.13 7.26 -60.25
N GLY A 1002 -1.12 8.59 -60.11
CA GLY A 1002 -2.33 9.37 -59.86
C GLY A 1002 -3.00 9.12 -58.51
N VAL A 1003 -2.25 8.66 -57.49
CA VAL A 1003 -2.82 8.42 -56.16
C VAL A 1003 -3.27 9.73 -55.53
N ASN A 1004 -4.56 9.84 -55.22
CA ASN A 1004 -5.18 11.00 -54.60
C ASN A 1004 -6.12 10.57 -53.47
N ILE A 1005 -6.00 11.23 -52.32
CA ILE A 1005 -6.70 10.89 -51.08
C ILE A 1005 -7.69 12.01 -50.74
N THR A 1006 -8.97 11.66 -50.58
CA THR A 1006 -10.04 12.59 -50.20
C THR A 1006 -10.79 12.09 -48.96
N GLY A 1007 -11.51 12.98 -48.28
CA GLY A 1007 -12.14 12.66 -46.98
C GLY A 1007 -11.13 12.72 -45.84
N PHE A 1008 -11.19 11.76 -44.92
CA PHE A 1008 -10.24 11.69 -43.80
C PHE A 1008 -8.80 11.56 -44.32
N GLY A 1009 -7.90 12.40 -43.82
CA GLY A 1009 -6.51 12.47 -44.27
C GLY A 1009 -6.28 13.33 -45.53
N ALA A 1010 -7.28 14.01 -46.08
CA ALA A 1010 -7.09 14.91 -47.22
C ALA A 1010 -6.07 16.02 -46.87
N GLY A 1011 -4.98 16.10 -47.64
CA GLY A 1011 -3.89 17.07 -47.44
C GLY A 1011 -2.92 16.74 -46.29
N THR A 1012 -3.17 15.70 -45.50
CA THR A 1012 -2.30 15.31 -44.36
C THR A 1012 -1.80 13.88 -44.45
N ALA A 1013 -2.53 12.99 -45.13
CA ALA A 1013 -2.09 11.62 -45.39
C ALA A 1013 -1.01 11.63 -46.49
N THR A 1014 0.01 10.81 -46.31
CA THR A 1014 1.14 10.74 -47.24
C THR A 1014 1.11 9.43 -48.01
N TYR A 1015 1.21 9.48 -49.33
CA TYR A 1015 1.46 8.32 -50.18
C TYR A 1015 2.94 8.23 -50.54
N ASN A 1016 3.56 7.08 -50.26
CA ASN A 1016 4.91 6.79 -50.71
C ASN A 1016 4.85 5.86 -51.93
N SER A 1017 5.15 6.39 -53.11
CA SER A 1017 5.08 5.61 -54.36
C SER A 1017 6.13 4.50 -54.46
N ALA A 1018 7.22 4.57 -53.69
CA ALA A 1018 8.27 3.55 -53.66
C ALA A 1018 7.89 2.34 -52.79
N THR A 1019 7.06 2.55 -51.76
CA THR A 1019 6.59 1.47 -50.86
C THR A 1019 5.14 1.10 -51.09
N GLY A 1020 4.36 1.92 -51.79
CA GLY A 1020 2.92 1.73 -51.99
C GLY A 1020 2.06 2.06 -50.77
N VAL A 1021 2.65 2.58 -49.68
CA VAL A 1021 1.93 2.82 -48.42
C VAL A 1021 1.30 4.21 -48.40
N VAL A 1022 0.02 4.26 -48.04
CA VAL A 1022 -0.67 5.46 -47.56
C VAL A 1022 -0.66 5.45 -46.03
N THR A 1023 -0.20 6.53 -45.40
CA THR A 1023 -0.21 6.70 -43.94
C THR A 1023 -1.11 7.87 -43.56
N TYR A 1024 -2.09 7.62 -42.70
CA TYR A 1024 -2.97 8.65 -42.14
C TYR A 1024 -2.30 9.34 -40.94
N PRO A 1025 -2.68 10.60 -40.60
CA PRO A 1025 -2.17 11.25 -39.41
C PRO A 1025 -2.54 10.49 -38.13
N THR A 1026 -1.66 10.55 -37.12
CA THR A 1026 -1.97 10.03 -35.79
C THR A 1026 -3.03 10.88 -35.12
N VAL A 1027 -4.08 10.23 -34.63
CA VAL A 1027 -5.27 10.90 -34.08
C VAL A 1027 -5.78 10.16 -32.84
N THR A 1028 -6.64 10.81 -32.06
CA THR A 1028 -7.39 10.16 -30.99
C THR A 1028 -8.83 9.97 -31.46
N TYR A 1029 -9.35 8.75 -31.41
CA TYR A 1029 -10.74 8.44 -31.76
C TYR A 1029 -11.55 8.27 -30.49
N ALA A 1030 -12.52 9.17 -30.27
CA ALA A 1030 -13.50 8.97 -29.22
C ALA A 1030 -14.32 7.69 -29.48
N SER A 1031 -14.90 7.10 -28.44
CA SER A 1031 -15.77 5.92 -28.56
C SER A 1031 -16.89 6.18 -29.58
N GLY A 1032 -17.12 5.23 -30.49
CA GLY A 1032 -18.12 5.31 -31.56
C GLY A 1032 -17.72 6.18 -32.76
N THR A 1033 -16.52 6.78 -32.75
CA THR A 1033 -16.07 7.64 -33.88
C THR A 1033 -15.76 6.76 -35.10
N THR A 1034 -16.26 7.19 -36.26
CA THR A 1034 -15.96 6.61 -37.57
C THR A 1034 -15.47 7.68 -38.52
N ASN A 1035 -14.34 7.43 -39.19
CA ASN A 1035 -13.79 8.29 -40.23
C ASN A 1035 -13.64 7.52 -41.54
N THR A 1036 -13.96 8.16 -42.66
CA THR A 1036 -13.91 7.55 -43.98
C THR A 1036 -12.99 8.33 -44.90
N SER A 1037 -12.17 7.62 -45.67
CA SER A 1037 -11.26 8.16 -46.67
C SER A 1037 -11.45 7.45 -48.00
N THR A 1038 -11.32 8.17 -49.11
CA THR A 1038 -11.34 7.60 -50.46
C THR A 1038 -9.97 7.78 -51.09
N ILE A 1039 -9.36 6.66 -51.50
CA ILE A 1039 -8.08 6.64 -52.19
C ILE A 1039 -8.33 6.28 -53.65
N SER A 1040 -8.11 7.24 -54.55
CA SER A 1040 -8.23 7.07 -56.00
C SER A 1040 -6.86 6.94 -56.65
N PHE A 1041 -6.74 6.18 -57.74
CA PHE A 1041 -5.50 5.94 -58.47
C PHE A 1041 -5.77 5.52 -59.93
N THR A 1042 -4.77 5.60 -60.80
CA THR A 1042 -4.87 5.07 -62.17
C THR A 1042 -4.62 3.56 -62.18
N MET A 1043 -5.56 2.80 -62.74
CA MET A 1043 -5.47 1.34 -62.82
C MET A 1043 -4.25 0.92 -63.66
N PRO A 1044 -3.38 0.01 -63.16
CA PRO A 1044 -2.19 -0.43 -63.89
C PRO A 1044 -2.49 -0.96 -65.30
N ALA A 1045 -1.50 -0.85 -66.20
CA ALA A 1045 -1.61 -1.32 -67.58
C ALA A 1045 -1.87 -2.84 -67.69
N ASN A 1046 -1.50 -3.61 -66.66
CA ASN A 1046 -1.75 -5.05 -66.52
C ASN A 1046 -1.93 -5.41 -65.03
N GLY A 1047 -2.75 -6.44 -64.73
CA GLY A 1047 -2.89 -7.01 -63.38
C GLY A 1047 -4.07 -6.47 -62.56
N SER A 1048 -4.05 -6.71 -61.25
CA SER A 1048 -5.04 -6.21 -60.28
C SER A 1048 -4.38 -5.25 -59.28
N ALA A 1049 -5.21 -4.49 -58.57
CA ALA A 1049 -4.77 -3.65 -57.47
C ALA A 1049 -5.44 -4.14 -56.19
N THR A 1050 -4.64 -4.59 -55.22
CA THR A 1050 -5.12 -5.00 -53.89
C THR A 1050 -4.70 -3.95 -52.87
N GLY A 1051 -5.68 -3.38 -52.18
CA GLY A 1051 -5.47 -2.52 -51.03
C GLY A 1051 -5.65 -3.30 -49.73
N THR A 1052 -4.69 -3.21 -48.82
CA THR A 1052 -4.80 -3.76 -47.46
C THR A 1052 -4.76 -2.62 -46.45
N ALA A 1053 -5.90 -2.31 -45.85
CA ALA A 1053 -5.99 -1.34 -44.76
C ALA A 1053 -5.61 -2.00 -43.43
N SER A 1054 -4.87 -1.28 -42.60
CA SER A 1054 -4.61 -1.65 -41.21
C SER A 1054 -4.79 -0.44 -40.28
N ILE A 1055 -5.22 -0.68 -39.06
CA ILE A 1055 -5.33 0.32 -37.99
C ILE A 1055 -4.67 -0.21 -36.72
N SER A 1056 -4.15 0.68 -35.89
CA SER A 1056 -3.57 0.34 -34.60
C SER A 1056 -3.78 1.49 -33.61
N THR A 1057 -3.68 1.21 -32.31
CA THR A 1057 -3.82 2.19 -31.23
C THR A 1057 -2.85 1.89 -30.09
N THR A 1058 -2.55 2.89 -29.26
CA THR A 1058 -1.78 2.71 -28.02
C THR A 1058 -2.67 2.41 -26.81
N THR A 1059 -3.99 2.65 -26.91
CA THR A 1059 -4.97 2.21 -25.91
C THR A 1059 -5.16 0.70 -26.02
N SER A 1060 -5.18 -0.02 -24.90
CA SER A 1060 -5.39 -1.47 -24.89
C SER A 1060 -6.71 -1.86 -25.56
N GLU A 1061 -6.66 -2.85 -26.44
CA GLU A 1061 -7.84 -3.40 -27.14
C GLU A 1061 -8.40 -4.67 -26.51
N ALA A 1062 -7.77 -5.12 -25.41
CA ALA A 1062 -8.15 -6.31 -24.67
C ALA A 1062 -8.30 -7.58 -25.54
N GLY A 1063 -7.53 -7.66 -26.63
CA GLY A 1063 -7.54 -8.80 -27.56
C GLY A 1063 -8.53 -8.69 -28.73
N GLN A 1064 -9.24 -7.58 -28.88
CA GLN A 1064 -10.19 -7.33 -29.98
C GLN A 1064 -9.48 -6.83 -31.25
N THR A 1065 -8.49 -7.57 -31.76
CA THR A 1065 -7.64 -7.10 -32.88
C THR A 1065 -7.98 -7.75 -34.23
N ALA A 1066 -9.07 -8.52 -34.31
CA ALA A 1066 -9.40 -9.31 -35.50
C ALA A 1066 -9.92 -8.46 -36.67
N ASN A 1067 -10.46 -7.29 -36.36
CA ASN A 1067 -11.06 -6.29 -37.24
C ASN A 1067 -10.09 -5.14 -37.59
N ASP A 1068 -8.82 -5.24 -37.18
CA ASP A 1068 -7.79 -4.21 -37.39
C ASP A 1068 -7.20 -4.23 -38.80
N VAL A 1069 -7.48 -5.27 -39.58
CA VAL A 1069 -6.94 -5.44 -40.93
C VAL A 1069 -8.05 -5.88 -41.89
N ALA A 1070 -8.14 -5.21 -43.04
CA ALA A 1070 -9.06 -5.57 -44.12
C ALA A 1070 -8.37 -5.45 -45.48
N SER A 1071 -8.78 -6.27 -46.46
CA SER A 1071 -8.26 -6.17 -47.83
C SER A 1071 -9.36 -6.22 -48.88
N ALA A 1072 -9.13 -5.53 -49.99
CA ALA A 1072 -10.01 -5.53 -51.15
C ALA A 1072 -9.19 -5.48 -52.44
N THR A 1073 -9.71 -6.09 -53.50
CA THR A 1073 -9.04 -6.16 -54.81
C THR A 1073 -9.92 -5.60 -55.91
N ILE A 1074 -9.31 -4.80 -56.80
CA ILE A 1074 -9.89 -4.33 -58.06
C ILE A 1074 -9.16 -5.04 -59.18
N ASN A 1075 -9.88 -5.79 -60.02
CA ASN A 1075 -9.27 -6.48 -61.16
C ASN A 1075 -9.11 -5.53 -62.35
N GLY A 1076 -7.94 -5.53 -63.00
CA GLY A 1076 -7.72 -4.77 -64.22
C GLY A 1076 -8.34 -5.48 -65.41
N ARG A 1077 -9.09 -4.74 -66.23
CA ARG A 1077 -9.66 -5.23 -67.49
C ARG A 1077 -8.85 -4.67 -68.66
N SER A 1078 -8.24 -5.55 -69.45
CA SER A 1078 -7.53 -5.16 -70.67
C SER A 1078 -8.49 -4.49 -71.66
N VAL A 1079 -8.09 -3.32 -72.17
CA VAL A 1079 -8.79 -2.55 -73.20
C VAL A 1079 -7.77 -2.14 -74.25
N PHE A 1080 -7.91 -2.68 -75.48
CA PHE A 1080 -7.06 -2.39 -76.62
C PHE A 1080 -7.90 -2.07 -77.87
N ASP A 1081 -7.31 -1.37 -78.84
CA ASP A 1081 -7.95 -0.90 -80.08
C ASP A 1081 -6.96 -1.13 -81.22
N VAL A 1082 -7.20 -2.10 -82.10
CA VAL A 1082 -6.27 -2.43 -83.18
C VAL A 1082 -6.80 -1.89 -84.50
N THR A 1083 -6.14 -0.88 -85.04
CA THR A 1083 -6.49 -0.26 -86.31
C THR A 1083 -5.53 -0.67 -87.43
N THR A 1084 -6.01 -0.64 -88.68
CA THR A 1084 -5.19 -0.85 -89.88
C THR A 1084 -5.32 0.30 -90.86
N ARG A 1085 -4.24 0.61 -91.60
CA ARG A 1085 -4.23 1.57 -92.72
C ARG A 1085 -3.44 1.00 -93.89
N ILE A 1086 -3.95 1.16 -95.11
CA ILE A 1086 -3.23 0.82 -96.34
C ILE A 1086 -2.87 2.10 -97.11
N SER A 1087 -1.66 2.17 -97.66
CA SER A 1087 -1.16 3.31 -98.43
C SER A 1087 -0.17 2.87 -99.51
N GLY A 1088 -0.17 3.56 -100.64
CA GLY A 1088 0.71 3.28 -101.78
C GLY A 1088 0.34 4.18 -102.97
N PRO A 1089 0.92 3.94 -104.15
CA PRO A 1089 0.62 4.73 -105.35
C PRO A 1089 -0.87 4.64 -105.73
N ALA A 1090 -1.50 5.80 -105.96
CA ALA A 1090 -2.90 5.89 -106.41
C ALA A 1090 -3.07 5.46 -107.87
N THR A 1091 -2.06 5.72 -108.68
CA THR A 1091 -1.94 5.23 -110.05
C THR A 1091 -0.62 4.49 -110.21
N THR A 1092 -0.62 3.44 -111.02
CA THR A 1092 0.60 2.70 -111.37
C THR A 1092 0.59 2.34 -112.84
N VAL A 1093 1.78 2.26 -113.46
CA VAL A 1093 1.92 1.87 -114.86
C VAL A 1093 1.72 0.37 -114.98
N ALA A 1094 0.90 -0.08 -115.92
CA ALA A 1094 0.66 -1.50 -116.18
C ALA A 1094 1.98 -2.25 -116.41
N GLY A 1095 2.13 -3.43 -115.81
CA GLY A 1095 3.36 -4.22 -115.92
C GLY A 1095 4.58 -3.64 -115.19
N THR A 1096 4.40 -2.66 -114.28
CA THR A 1096 5.46 -2.25 -113.33
C THR A 1096 5.19 -2.82 -111.93
N LEU A 1097 6.25 -2.99 -111.14
CA LEU A 1097 6.14 -3.47 -109.77
C LEU A 1097 5.60 -2.33 -108.87
N THR A 1098 4.44 -2.54 -108.27
CA THR A 1098 3.79 -1.58 -107.36
C THR A 1098 3.88 -2.08 -105.93
N THR A 1099 4.25 -1.23 -104.99
CA THR A 1099 4.34 -1.56 -103.56
C THR A 1099 3.32 -0.79 -102.74
N TYR A 1100 2.56 -1.51 -101.91
CA TYR A 1100 1.65 -0.96 -100.91
C TYR A 1100 2.16 -1.28 -99.49
N SER A 1101 2.06 -0.30 -98.61
CA SER A 1101 2.36 -0.40 -97.17
C SER A 1101 1.06 -0.50 -96.38
N VAL A 1102 1.02 -1.44 -95.44
CA VAL A 1102 -0.11 -1.74 -94.57
C VAL A 1102 0.35 -1.67 -93.12
N LEU A 1103 -0.17 -0.69 -92.40
CA LEU A 1103 0.22 -0.34 -91.04
C LEU A 1103 -0.85 -0.86 -90.08
N THR A 1104 -0.46 -1.69 -89.11
CA THR A 1104 -1.30 -2.08 -87.97
C THR A 1104 -0.81 -1.35 -86.74
N THR A 1105 -1.71 -0.68 -86.01
CA THR A 1105 -1.38 0.03 -84.76
C THR A 1105 -2.34 -0.38 -83.65
N ASN A 1106 -1.82 -0.55 -82.43
CA ASN A 1106 -2.68 -0.63 -81.25
C ASN A 1106 -2.79 0.76 -80.61
N ASN A 1107 -3.96 1.40 -80.74
CA ASN A 1107 -4.27 2.72 -80.20
C ASN A 1107 -4.84 2.65 -78.77
N GLY A 1108 -5.13 1.46 -78.25
CA GLY A 1108 -5.69 1.29 -76.92
C GLY A 1108 -4.62 1.20 -75.82
N PRO A 1109 -4.98 1.47 -74.56
CA PRO A 1109 -4.02 1.57 -73.45
C PRO A 1109 -3.38 0.23 -73.05
N SER A 1110 -3.99 -0.91 -73.42
CA SER A 1110 -3.50 -2.26 -73.09
C SER A 1110 -2.85 -2.93 -74.30
N THR A 1111 -1.96 -3.91 -74.07
CA THR A 1111 -1.38 -4.74 -75.15
C THR A 1111 -2.47 -5.61 -75.80
N ALA A 1112 -2.61 -5.50 -77.12
CA ALA A 1112 -3.45 -6.42 -77.89
C ALA A 1112 -2.73 -7.76 -78.05
N ALA A 1113 -3.46 -8.87 -78.02
CA ALA A 1113 -2.91 -10.22 -78.20
C ALA A 1113 -3.55 -10.91 -79.40
N ASN A 1114 -2.81 -11.81 -80.04
CA ASN A 1114 -3.26 -12.62 -81.18
C ASN A 1114 -3.90 -11.78 -82.31
N ILE A 1115 -3.13 -10.82 -82.82
CA ILE A 1115 -3.57 -9.93 -83.89
C ILE A 1115 -3.36 -10.62 -85.24
N SER A 1116 -4.44 -10.81 -85.98
CA SER A 1116 -4.44 -11.31 -87.35
C SER A 1116 -4.64 -10.17 -88.34
N GLN A 1117 -3.79 -10.08 -89.36
CA GLN A 1117 -3.91 -9.08 -90.42
C GLN A 1117 -4.01 -9.77 -91.78
N THR A 1118 -4.99 -9.34 -92.58
CA THR A 1118 -5.18 -9.79 -93.96
C THR A 1118 -5.35 -8.61 -94.91
N VAL A 1119 -5.05 -8.83 -96.18
CA VAL A 1119 -5.26 -7.83 -97.24
C VAL A 1119 -5.87 -8.50 -98.46
N LYS A 1120 -6.94 -7.93 -98.99
CA LYS A 1120 -7.57 -8.37 -100.22
C LYS A 1120 -6.95 -7.61 -101.41
N LEU A 1121 -6.43 -8.38 -102.36
CA LEU A 1121 -5.94 -7.96 -103.66
C LEU A 1121 -6.85 -8.54 -104.76
N PRO A 1122 -6.70 -8.11 -106.03
CA PRO A 1122 -7.21 -8.84 -107.18
C PRO A 1122 -6.75 -10.29 -107.22
N ILE A 1123 -7.58 -11.19 -107.74
CA ILE A 1123 -7.23 -12.60 -107.92
C ILE A 1123 -6.27 -12.80 -109.09
N ASN A 1124 -5.57 -13.94 -109.12
CA ASN A 1124 -4.66 -14.35 -110.21
C ASN A 1124 -3.45 -13.43 -110.47
N LEU A 1125 -3.11 -12.52 -109.55
CA LEU A 1125 -1.86 -11.79 -109.61
C LEU A 1125 -0.65 -12.73 -109.59
N THR A 1126 0.35 -12.44 -110.41
CA THR A 1126 1.64 -13.16 -110.45
C THR A 1126 2.75 -12.28 -109.87
N ASN A 1127 3.82 -12.91 -109.37
CA ASN A 1127 4.95 -12.21 -108.74
C ASN A 1127 4.55 -11.31 -107.55
N VAL A 1128 3.67 -11.82 -106.67
CA VAL A 1128 3.30 -11.12 -105.42
C VAL A 1128 4.36 -11.39 -104.35
N PHE A 1129 5.06 -10.34 -103.93
CA PHE A 1129 6.04 -10.35 -102.84
C PHE A 1129 5.41 -9.75 -101.59
N VAL A 1130 5.43 -10.50 -100.50
CA VAL A 1130 4.85 -10.09 -99.23
C VAL A 1130 5.95 -10.07 -98.16
N SER A 1131 6.06 -8.98 -97.41
CA SER A 1131 7.04 -8.88 -96.33
C SER A 1131 6.64 -9.69 -95.10
N ASN A 1132 7.56 -9.83 -94.15
CA ASN A 1132 7.30 -10.36 -92.80
C ASN A 1132 6.62 -11.74 -92.78
N GLY A 1133 6.93 -12.57 -93.78
CA GLY A 1133 6.46 -13.96 -93.85
C GLY A 1133 5.00 -14.14 -94.25
N GLY A 1134 4.33 -13.10 -94.79
CA GLY A 1134 2.97 -13.23 -95.29
C GLY A 1134 2.88 -14.11 -96.54
N THR A 1135 1.71 -14.71 -96.76
CA THR A 1135 1.44 -15.61 -97.88
C THR A 1135 0.26 -15.11 -98.70
N TYR A 1136 0.36 -15.21 -100.03
CA TYR A 1136 -0.70 -14.82 -100.96
C TYR A 1136 -1.38 -16.04 -101.58
N ASP A 1137 -2.71 -16.08 -101.54
CA ASP A 1137 -3.53 -17.09 -102.21
C ASP A 1137 -4.12 -16.52 -103.50
N ALA A 1138 -3.59 -16.96 -104.64
CA ALA A 1138 -3.99 -16.46 -105.95
C ALA A 1138 -5.44 -16.81 -106.33
N SER A 1139 -6.03 -17.85 -105.74
CA SER A 1139 -7.38 -18.31 -106.06
C SER A 1139 -8.48 -17.39 -105.52
N ASN A 1140 -8.19 -16.72 -104.41
CA ASN A 1140 -9.11 -15.81 -103.74
C ASN A 1140 -8.54 -14.40 -103.53
N GLY A 1141 -7.29 -14.14 -103.89
CA GLY A 1141 -6.69 -12.80 -103.83
C GLY A 1141 -6.38 -12.33 -102.41
N VAL A 1142 -6.33 -13.21 -101.41
CA VAL A 1142 -6.07 -12.82 -100.01
C VAL A 1142 -4.59 -12.99 -99.66
N VAL A 1143 -4.01 -11.95 -99.08
CA VAL A 1143 -2.74 -12.00 -98.36
C VAL A 1143 -3.03 -12.17 -96.88
N THR A 1144 -2.40 -13.17 -96.26
CA THR A 1144 -2.48 -13.42 -94.81
C THR A 1144 -1.10 -13.28 -94.20
N PHE A 1145 -0.95 -12.41 -93.20
CA PHE A 1145 0.29 -12.27 -92.44
C PHE A 1145 0.31 -13.22 -91.24
N PRO A 1146 1.49 -13.64 -90.77
CA PRO A 1146 1.60 -14.41 -89.53
C PRO A 1146 0.95 -13.67 -88.36
N ASN A 1147 0.28 -14.42 -87.47
CA ASN A 1147 -0.35 -13.87 -86.28
C ASN A 1147 0.70 -13.16 -85.39
N LEU A 1148 0.42 -11.91 -85.01
CA LEU A 1148 1.26 -11.19 -84.05
C LEU A 1148 0.83 -11.60 -82.63
N PRO A 1149 1.71 -12.26 -81.85
CA PRO A 1149 1.33 -12.75 -80.52
C PRO A 1149 1.00 -11.60 -79.55
N SER A 1150 1.64 -10.44 -79.73
CA SER A 1150 1.37 -9.24 -78.94
C SER A 1150 1.69 -7.96 -79.72
N LEU A 1151 0.88 -6.92 -79.55
CA LEU A 1151 1.14 -5.56 -80.02
C LEU A 1151 0.94 -4.57 -78.87
N ALA A 1152 2.04 -4.04 -78.34
CA ALA A 1152 1.98 -3.06 -77.25
C ALA A 1152 1.36 -1.73 -77.71
N ASN A 1153 0.83 -0.95 -76.77
CA ASN A 1153 0.24 0.37 -77.02
C ASN A 1153 1.20 1.27 -77.81
N GLY A 1154 0.70 1.90 -78.87
CA GLY A 1154 1.44 2.84 -79.71
C GLY A 1154 2.45 2.20 -80.67
N ILE A 1155 2.63 0.88 -80.61
CA ILE A 1155 3.51 0.18 -81.55
C ILE A 1155 2.80 0.00 -82.89
N VAL A 1156 3.54 0.33 -83.96
CA VAL A 1156 3.10 0.21 -85.34
C VAL A 1156 3.88 -0.92 -86.02
N VAL A 1157 3.18 -1.88 -86.61
CA VAL A 1157 3.77 -2.90 -87.48
C VAL A 1157 3.47 -2.52 -88.93
N ASN A 1158 4.53 -2.39 -89.73
CA ASN A 1158 4.41 -2.09 -91.15
C ASN A 1158 4.70 -3.34 -91.99
N ASN A 1159 3.72 -3.76 -92.78
CA ASN A 1159 3.83 -4.80 -93.77
C ASN A 1159 3.78 -4.20 -95.17
N THR A 1160 4.54 -4.76 -96.11
CA THR A 1160 4.54 -4.33 -97.51
C THR A 1160 4.15 -5.46 -98.43
N ILE A 1161 3.32 -5.15 -99.42
CA ILE A 1161 2.89 -6.07 -100.48
C ILE A 1161 3.30 -5.44 -101.80
N SER A 1162 4.05 -6.16 -102.62
CA SER A 1162 4.43 -5.71 -103.95
C SER A 1162 3.99 -6.70 -105.01
N PHE A 1163 3.42 -6.24 -106.12
CA PHE A 1163 3.02 -7.09 -107.24
C PHE A 1163 3.08 -6.32 -108.55
N MET A 1164 3.12 -7.04 -109.66
CA MET A 1164 3.08 -6.43 -110.98
C MET A 1164 1.67 -5.90 -111.26
N ALA A 1165 1.54 -4.61 -111.55
CA ALA A 1165 0.26 -4.00 -111.90
C ALA A 1165 -0.39 -4.74 -113.08
N PRO A 1166 -1.67 -5.14 -113.01
CA PRO A 1166 -2.33 -5.94 -114.04
C PRO A 1166 -2.24 -5.30 -115.43
N THR A 1167 -1.78 -6.05 -116.43
CA THR A 1167 -1.81 -5.63 -117.84
C THR A 1167 -3.18 -5.94 -118.43
N LEU A 1168 -4.05 -4.94 -118.51
CA LEU A 1168 -5.36 -5.05 -119.16
C LEU A 1168 -5.49 -4.01 -120.28
N ILE A 1169 -6.14 -4.41 -121.38
CA ILE A 1169 -6.41 -3.56 -122.54
C ILE A 1169 -7.49 -2.54 -122.14
N ALA A 1170 -7.23 -1.25 -122.39
CA ALA A 1170 -7.99 -0.05 -122.00
C ALA A 1170 -9.53 -0.20 -121.88
N PRO A 1171 -10.20 0.56 -120.98
CA PRO A 1171 -9.72 1.72 -120.20
C PRO A 1171 -9.15 1.35 -118.81
N ALA A 1172 -8.60 2.33 -118.08
CA ALA A 1172 -8.06 2.15 -116.72
C ALA A 1172 -9.08 1.43 -115.82
N VAL A 1173 -8.64 0.34 -115.19
CA VAL A 1173 -9.48 -0.46 -114.29
C VAL A 1173 -9.02 -0.23 -112.85
N ASP A 1174 -9.95 0.21 -112.01
CA ASP A 1174 -9.73 0.30 -110.57
C ASP A 1174 -9.65 -1.10 -109.97
N PHE A 1175 -8.60 -1.36 -109.20
CA PHE A 1175 -8.49 -2.54 -108.35
C PHE A 1175 -8.60 -2.13 -106.88
N PRO A 1176 -9.74 -2.43 -106.22
CA PRO A 1176 -9.90 -2.09 -104.81
C PRO A 1176 -9.01 -3.00 -103.96
N LEU A 1177 -8.26 -2.39 -103.06
CA LEU A 1177 -7.49 -3.04 -102.01
C LEU A 1177 -8.22 -2.84 -100.68
N SER A 1178 -8.32 -3.88 -99.86
CA SER A 1178 -8.82 -3.74 -98.49
C SER A 1178 -7.91 -4.45 -97.51
N ALA A 1179 -7.38 -3.71 -96.54
CA ALA A 1179 -6.65 -4.28 -95.41
C ALA A 1179 -7.60 -4.44 -94.23
N THR A 1180 -7.55 -5.58 -93.56
CA THR A 1180 -8.34 -5.86 -92.37
C THR A 1180 -7.44 -6.38 -91.26
N VAL A 1181 -7.68 -5.93 -90.02
CA VAL A 1181 -7.03 -6.44 -88.81
C VAL A 1181 -8.07 -6.92 -87.82
N ALA A 1182 -7.80 -8.02 -87.14
CA ALA A 1182 -8.69 -8.59 -86.14
C ALA A 1182 -7.89 -9.01 -84.90
N ALA A 1183 -8.41 -8.63 -83.74
CA ALA A 1183 -7.98 -9.13 -82.44
C ALA A 1183 -9.23 -9.41 -81.59
N SER A 1184 -9.28 -10.56 -80.91
CA SER A 1184 -10.43 -10.90 -80.07
C SER A 1184 -10.47 -10.00 -78.84
N GLY A 1185 -11.55 -9.23 -78.64
CA GLY A 1185 -11.69 -8.27 -77.54
C GLY A 1185 -11.31 -6.83 -77.89
N ASP A 1186 -11.13 -6.53 -79.18
CA ASP A 1186 -10.94 -5.17 -79.69
C ASP A 1186 -12.12 -4.26 -79.28
N SER A 1187 -11.79 -3.13 -78.65
CA SER A 1187 -12.77 -2.18 -78.13
C SER A 1187 -13.41 -1.29 -79.19
N ASN A 1188 -12.84 -1.23 -80.41
CA ASN A 1188 -13.34 -0.38 -81.48
C ASN A 1188 -13.17 -1.02 -82.86
N THR A 1189 -14.07 -1.93 -83.22
CA THR A 1189 -13.98 -2.67 -84.49
C THR A 1189 -14.22 -1.84 -85.76
N ASN A 1190 -14.61 -0.58 -85.64
CA ASN A 1190 -14.96 0.27 -86.79
C ASN A 1190 -13.74 0.77 -87.57
N ASN A 1191 -12.55 0.73 -86.98
CA ASN A 1191 -11.30 1.19 -87.60
C ASN A 1191 -10.41 0.00 -88.04
N ASN A 1192 -10.96 -1.21 -88.02
CA ASN A 1192 -10.25 -2.46 -88.30
C ASN A 1192 -10.16 -2.78 -89.79
N THR A 1193 -10.79 -1.99 -90.65
CA THR A 1193 -10.71 -2.14 -92.11
C THR A 1193 -10.39 -0.82 -92.79
N ALA A 1194 -9.44 -0.84 -93.72
CA ALA A 1194 -9.08 0.31 -94.55
C ALA A 1194 -9.13 -0.07 -96.02
N TYR A 1195 -9.64 0.84 -96.85
CA TYR A 1195 -9.77 0.66 -98.30
C TYR A 1195 -8.86 1.61 -99.04
N LEU A 1196 -8.32 1.16 -100.17
CA LEU A 1196 -7.57 1.99 -101.12
C LEU A 1196 -7.91 1.53 -102.54
N ASN A 1197 -8.41 2.43 -103.37
CA ASN A 1197 -8.58 2.13 -104.80
C ASN A 1197 -7.27 2.47 -105.51
N GLY A 1198 -6.60 1.45 -106.05
CA GLY A 1198 -5.51 1.65 -107.00
C GLY A 1198 -6.08 1.63 -108.43
N SER A 1199 -5.52 2.43 -109.33
CA SER A 1199 -5.82 2.32 -110.77
C SER A 1199 -4.56 2.03 -111.58
N ALA A 1200 -4.69 1.15 -112.57
CA ALA A 1200 -3.60 0.86 -113.51
C ALA A 1200 -3.86 1.66 -114.80
N THR A 1201 -2.88 2.48 -115.21
CA THR A 1201 -2.91 3.19 -116.49
C THR A 1201 -1.98 2.49 -117.50
N PRO A 1202 -2.31 2.50 -118.81
CA PRO A 1202 -1.51 1.86 -119.86
C PRO A 1202 -0.03 2.21 -119.85
#